data_AF-A0A8H5Z1Q2-F1
#
_entry.id   AF-A0A8H5Z1Q2-F1
#
_cell.length_a   1.000
_cell.length_b   1.000
_cell.length_c   1.000
_cell.angle_alpha   90.00
_cell.angle_beta   90.00
_cell.angle_gamma   90.00
#
_symmetry.space_group_name_H-M   'P 1'
#
loop_
_entity.id
_entity.type
_entity.pdbx_description
1 polymer ?
#
loop_
_entity_poly.entity_id
_entity_poly.type
_entity_poly.pdbx_seq_one_letter_code
_entity_poly.pdbx_strand_id
1 'polypeptide(L)'
;MAILPIAAAVLAVVLFIKHIFLDPLILSPLRHVPGPKSFAATKWRLAYEDWKGTRTRTIFKLHQQYGPVVRIGPHEVSFNSLSALRTIYGPGSRYGRTNFYRMFDVYGEQNLFTFHSPKEHGDRKKLLSHAYSKSVVLKPPTAKLVERRVRQYLDLIEAEPENVSEIFSTLHYYSLDNITAFVYGKYGQTAAIRGSKIHRELIADILHPSRRRLSWSILHLKSLTQWLYRQSGLMGQLVKPVLPMQQPTTYTGIRGYALRAFEAFRADVEKITHSEDEHVSIVENLWQHHESQTPGGLRDLQMASECADHFLAGIDTTSDTLMFLVWALSLPGNEKYQEKLREEAMAISGDGLNQWDNPRAEASDRCTYINAVIKETLRLYAPLPSTEPRSIHIDSVIDGYTIPGNTVVGMSPWIMHRNESVFKDPLVFNPDRWLGPDAAELNRWFWGFSSGGRMCIGMHLAMAEMTTLTATMYRQFRTTIAPGFEDTTPAITARVETFYDDRFPKVQESKCLIKFTKLKDLLALALSQIASASPCKPSSSTVTSVAPSSTTEASETESSTALYETTTTTEYETLTDSSTIATSVATSSAEAETTTTTTAASGPTNLINNPGFEDSTVAPWTIYNIIGTLSIASDSGIPPSTQAGQFSASGENLSNMGIRQNIDSSLIVVDKEYRFSIYTKVTASNFCISQTIACGAGTGFVNSANWGAQQANGWILTTVTCSWNQAQLDAGPSVQVTGVCNGLTFLADDASLIANDASD
;
A
#
# COMPACT_ATOMS: atom_id res chain seq x y z
N MET A 1 -2.33 -0.23 -64.07
CA MET A 1 -2.49 -0.93 -62.78
C MET A 1 -1.45 -0.54 -61.70
N ALA A 2 -0.30 0.08 -62.03
CA ALA A 2 0.72 0.45 -61.03
C ALA A 2 0.45 1.75 -60.24
N ILE A 3 -0.48 2.61 -60.68
CA ILE A 3 -0.76 3.90 -60.02
C ILE A 3 -1.48 3.72 -58.67
N LEU A 4 -2.38 2.74 -58.57
CA LEU A 4 -3.15 2.47 -57.36
C LEU A 4 -2.28 2.00 -56.17
N PRO A 5 -1.35 1.03 -56.31
CA PRO A 5 -0.47 0.63 -55.21
C PRO A 5 0.53 1.74 -54.83
N ILE A 6 1.00 2.55 -55.79
CA ILE A 6 1.89 3.69 -55.49
C ILE A 6 1.13 4.77 -54.70
N ALA A 7 -0.10 5.12 -55.12
CA ALA A 7 -0.93 6.07 -54.40
C ALA A 7 -1.29 5.58 -52.98
N ALA A 8 -1.58 4.28 -52.82
CA ALA A 8 -1.82 3.67 -51.52
C ALA A 8 -0.57 3.71 -50.62
N ALA A 9 0.62 3.42 -51.17
CA ALA A 9 1.88 3.49 -50.43
C ALA A 9 2.20 4.94 -50.00
N VAL A 10 2.04 5.91 -50.89
CA VAL A 10 2.23 7.34 -50.57
C VAL A 10 1.24 7.79 -49.49
N LEU A 11 -0.04 7.44 -49.61
CA LEU A 11 -1.05 7.74 -48.60
C LEU A 11 -0.70 7.11 -47.25
N ALA A 12 -0.25 5.85 -47.23
CA ALA A 12 0.19 5.17 -46.01
C ALA A 12 1.38 5.88 -45.36
N VAL A 13 2.37 6.33 -46.15
CA VAL A 13 3.52 7.11 -45.65
C VAL A 13 3.07 8.46 -45.09
N VAL A 14 2.17 9.18 -45.77
CA VAL A 14 1.62 10.47 -45.29
C VAL A 14 0.84 10.28 -43.98
N LEU A 15 -0.01 9.26 -43.90
CA LEU A 15 -0.75 8.93 -42.68
C LEU A 15 0.19 8.52 -41.55
N PHE A 16 1.24 7.77 -41.86
CA PHE A 16 2.27 7.38 -40.89
C PHE A 16 3.02 8.61 -40.36
N ILE A 17 3.46 9.52 -41.24
CA ILE A 17 4.13 10.76 -40.85
C ILE A 17 3.21 11.64 -40.00
N LYS A 18 1.94 11.78 -40.42
CA LYS A 18 0.94 12.53 -39.66
C LYS A 18 0.74 11.95 -38.26
N HIS A 19 0.54 10.64 -38.16
CA HIS A 19 0.20 9.98 -36.90
C HIS A 19 1.38 9.87 -35.92
N ILE A 20 2.61 9.72 -36.42
CA ILE A 20 3.81 9.53 -35.57
C ILE A 20 4.55 10.85 -35.30
N PHE A 21 4.50 11.82 -36.21
CA PHE A 21 5.28 13.06 -36.08
C PHE A 21 4.40 14.31 -35.93
N LEU A 22 3.46 14.57 -36.86
CA LEU A 22 2.70 15.83 -36.84
C LEU A 22 1.74 15.91 -35.65
N ASP A 23 0.87 14.91 -35.50
CA ASP A 23 -0.18 14.87 -34.48
C ASP A 23 0.43 14.89 -33.06
N PRO A 24 1.37 14.00 -32.69
CA PRO A 24 1.89 13.95 -31.32
C PRO A 24 2.93 15.04 -30.99
N LEU A 25 3.78 15.48 -31.93
CA LEU A 25 4.91 16.36 -31.61
C LEU A 25 4.62 17.84 -31.89
N ILE A 26 3.82 18.16 -32.90
CA ILE A 26 3.61 19.54 -33.35
C ILE A 26 2.22 20.07 -32.97
N LEU A 27 1.19 19.28 -33.29
CA LEU A 27 -0.21 19.67 -33.10
C LEU A 27 -0.74 19.31 -31.71
N SER A 28 -0.04 18.44 -30.97
CA SER A 28 -0.51 17.97 -29.67
C SER A 28 -0.57 19.12 -28.65
N PRO A 29 -1.67 19.24 -27.89
CA PRO A 29 -1.73 20.14 -26.75
C PRO A 29 -0.69 19.80 -25.66
N LEU A 30 -0.19 18.56 -25.65
CA LEU A 30 0.87 18.10 -24.73
C LEU A 30 2.29 18.42 -25.22
N ARG A 31 2.48 19.19 -26.30
CA ARG A 31 3.82 19.56 -26.82
C ARG A 31 4.67 20.36 -25.83
N HIS A 32 4.03 21.05 -24.89
CA HIS A 32 4.69 21.86 -23.86
C HIS A 32 5.13 21.03 -22.65
N VAL A 33 4.63 19.79 -22.52
CA VAL A 33 5.03 18.88 -21.44
C VAL A 33 6.42 18.31 -21.78
N PRO A 34 7.42 18.45 -20.89
CA PRO A 34 8.79 18.03 -21.18
C PRO A 34 8.90 16.49 -21.25
N GLY A 35 9.86 15.99 -22.02
CA GLY A 35 10.13 14.57 -22.17
C GLY A 35 10.76 14.23 -23.53
N PRO A 36 11.29 13.01 -23.72
CA PRO A 36 11.94 12.65 -24.96
C PRO A 36 10.93 12.53 -26.10
N LYS A 37 11.26 13.10 -27.26
CA LYS A 37 10.42 13.05 -28.48
C LYS A 37 10.07 11.62 -28.91
N SER A 38 10.93 10.64 -28.63
CA SER A 38 10.67 9.23 -28.94
C SER A 38 9.49 8.65 -28.15
N PHE A 39 9.25 9.10 -26.91
CA PHE A 39 8.09 8.70 -26.11
C PHE A 39 6.85 9.48 -26.53
N ALA A 40 6.99 10.78 -26.79
CA ALA A 40 5.89 11.61 -27.27
C ALA A 40 5.34 11.12 -28.63
N ALA A 41 6.20 10.65 -29.54
CA ALA A 41 5.81 10.21 -30.88
C ALA A 41 4.98 8.92 -30.91
N THR A 42 5.21 7.98 -29.98
CA THR A 42 4.57 6.66 -30.03
C THR A 42 4.54 5.95 -28.68
N LYS A 43 3.41 5.30 -28.38
CA LYS A 43 3.27 4.46 -27.17
C LYS A 43 4.21 3.25 -27.18
N TRP A 44 4.65 2.81 -28.36
CA TRP A 44 5.47 1.62 -28.52
C TRP A 44 6.86 1.76 -27.90
N ARG A 45 7.35 2.99 -27.73
CA ARG A 45 8.60 3.25 -27.01
C ARG A 45 8.49 2.81 -25.55
N LEU A 46 7.38 3.12 -24.89
CA LEU A 46 7.12 2.72 -23.51
C LEU A 46 6.78 1.22 -23.43
N ALA A 47 6.01 0.69 -24.40
CA ALA A 47 5.76 -0.75 -24.50
C ALA A 47 7.06 -1.56 -24.63
N TYR A 48 8.09 -1.04 -25.30
CA TYR A 48 9.40 -1.68 -25.36
C TYR A 48 10.12 -1.72 -24.00
N GLU A 49 9.96 -0.69 -23.16
CA GLU A 49 10.46 -0.73 -21.77
C GLU A 49 9.69 -1.73 -20.91
N ASP A 50 8.37 -1.82 -21.11
CA ASP A 50 7.55 -2.84 -20.46
C ASP A 50 8.00 -4.26 -20.85
N TRP A 51 8.38 -4.49 -22.13
CA TRP A 51 8.89 -5.79 -22.59
C TRP A 51 10.20 -6.19 -21.90
N LYS A 52 11.10 -5.23 -21.74
CA LYS A 52 12.38 -5.40 -21.02
C LYS A 52 12.20 -5.52 -19.51
N GLY A 53 11.04 -5.13 -18.97
CA GLY A 53 10.81 -5.05 -17.52
C GLY A 53 11.50 -3.88 -16.84
N THR A 54 11.76 -2.80 -17.58
CA THR A 54 12.53 -1.62 -17.12
C THR A 54 11.70 -0.34 -17.09
N ARG A 55 10.37 -0.45 -17.11
CA ARG A 55 9.43 0.69 -17.17
C ARG A 55 9.69 1.72 -16.07
N THR A 56 9.60 1.33 -14.80
CA THR A 56 9.64 2.30 -13.68
C THR A 56 11.03 2.91 -13.55
N ARG A 57 12.08 2.10 -13.72
CA ARG A 57 13.47 2.58 -13.77
C ARG A 57 13.69 3.59 -14.90
N THR A 58 13.07 3.38 -16.06
CA THR A 58 13.18 4.32 -17.18
C THR A 58 12.45 5.62 -16.87
N ILE A 59 11.21 5.55 -16.38
CA ILE A 59 10.43 6.74 -16.01
C ILE A 59 11.14 7.53 -14.90
N PHE A 60 11.76 6.85 -13.94
CA PHE A 60 12.59 7.49 -12.91
C PHE A 60 13.74 8.30 -13.51
N LYS A 61 14.52 7.71 -14.43
CA LYS A 61 15.60 8.42 -15.13
C LYS A 61 15.08 9.63 -15.91
N LEU A 62 13.87 9.52 -16.49
CA LEU A 62 13.24 10.65 -17.15
C LEU A 62 12.85 11.76 -16.17
N HIS A 63 12.33 11.43 -14.98
CA HIS A 63 12.07 12.43 -13.95
C HIS A 63 13.35 13.10 -13.44
N GLN A 64 14.46 12.37 -13.33
CA GLN A 64 15.77 12.96 -13.00
C GLN A 64 16.24 13.94 -14.07
N GLN A 65 15.92 13.69 -15.35
CA GLN A 65 16.37 14.53 -16.47
C GLN A 65 15.45 15.71 -16.77
N TYR A 66 14.13 15.52 -16.71
CA TYR A 66 13.13 16.49 -17.19
C TYR A 66 12.32 17.14 -16.06
N GLY A 67 12.50 16.70 -14.80
CA GLY A 67 11.81 17.23 -13.63
C GLY A 67 10.53 16.47 -13.25
N PRO A 68 9.64 17.08 -12.45
CA PRO A 68 8.52 16.39 -11.81
C PRO A 68 7.36 16.03 -12.76
N VAL A 69 7.34 16.55 -13.98
CA VAL A 69 6.31 16.26 -14.99
C VAL A 69 7.00 15.76 -16.25
N VAL A 70 6.60 14.61 -16.78
CA VAL A 70 7.25 14.00 -17.96
C VAL A 70 6.21 13.38 -18.89
N ARG A 71 6.26 13.73 -20.17
CA ARG A 71 5.49 13.06 -21.22
C ARG A 71 6.13 11.72 -21.58
N ILE A 72 5.42 10.63 -21.29
CA ILE A 72 5.88 9.25 -21.50
C ILE A 72 5.09 8.51 -22.60
N GLY A 73 4.16 9.19 -23.26
CA GLY A 73 3.45 8.69 -24.43
C GLY A 73 2.77 9.82 -25.22
N PRO A 74 2.17 9.51 -26.38
CA PRO A 74 1.39 10.50 -27.15
C PRO A 74 0.28 11.14 -26.32
N HIS A 75 -0.37 10.36 -25.45
CA HIS A 75 -1.45 10.76 -24.55
C HIS A 75 -1.22 10.23 -23.12
N GLU A 76 0.05 10.22 -22.67
CA GLU A 76 0.41 9.72 -21.34
C GLU A 76 1.46 10.62 -20.68
N VAL A 77 1.18 11.07 -19.45
CA VAL A 77 2.02 11.97 -18.67
C VAL A 77 2.26 11.38 -17.27
N SER A 78 3.53 11.32 -16.86
CA SER A 78 3.96 10.91 -15.54
C SER A 78 4.21 12.13 -14.67
N PHE A 79 3.74 12.09 -13.42
CA PHE A 79 3.94 13.14 -12.42
C PHE A 79 4.73 12.60 -11.21
N ASN A 80 5.43 13.50 -10.52
CA ASN A 80 6.19 13.22 -9.31
C ASN A 80 6.23 14.45 -8.37
N SER A 81 5.06 14.93 -7.94
CA SER A 81 4.90 16.06 -7.01
C SER A 81 3.72 15.83 -6.04
N LEU A 82 3.73 16.47 -4.86
CA LEU A 82 2.59 16.40 -3.93
C LEU A 82 1.33 17.07 -4.48
N SER A 83 1.47 18.12 -5.29
CA SER A 83 0.35 18.81 -5.93
C SER A 83 -0.38 17.87 -6.89
N ALA A 84 0.36 17.20 -7.78
CA ALA A 84 -0.20 16.18 -8.66
C ALA A 84 -0.79 15.00 -7.89
N LEU A 85 -0.14 14.56 -6.81
CA LEU A 85 -0.66 13.48 -5.95
C LEU A 85 -2.05 13.83 -5.39
N ARG A 86 -2.21 15.03 -4.85
CA ARG A 86 -3.49 15.52 -4.30
C ARG A 86 -4.54 15.67 -5.41
N THR A 87 -4.17 16.22 -6.56
CA THR A 87 -5.10 16.42 -7.68
C THR A 87 -5.58 15.10 -8.29
N ILE A 88 -4.67 14.13 -8.50
CA ILE A 88 -4.96 12.87 -9.19
C ILE A 88 -5.53 11.82 -8.23
N TYR A 89 -5.01 11.72 -7.00
CA TYR A 89 -5.31 10.65 -6.05
C TYR A 89 -5.79 11.14 -4.68
N GLY A 90 -6.04 12.45 -4.52
CA GLY A 90 -6.54 13.00 -3.26
C GLY A 90 -8.04 12.77 -3.03
N PRO A 91 -8.53 13.13 -1.84
CA PRO A 91 -9.96 13.19 -1.55
C PRO A 91 -10.71 14.03 -2.60
N GLY A 92 -11.88 13.57 -3.03
CA GLY A 92 -12.68 14.26 -4.04
C GLY A 92 -12.14 14.20 -5.48
N SER A 93 -11.01 13.53 -5.73
CA SER A 93 -10.47 13.39 -7.09
C SER A 93 -11.51 12.79 -8.05
N ARG A 94 -11.63 13.45 -9.21
CA ARG A 94 -12.50 13.03 -10.31
C ARG A 94 -11.81 12.08 -11.29
N TYR A 95 -10.52 11.80 -11.09
CA TYR A 95 -9.75 10.94 -11.98
C TYR A 95 -10.13 9.46 -11.77
N GLY A 96 -10.70 8.86 -12.82
CA GLY A 96 -11.10 7.47 -12.86
C GLY A 96 -9.95 6.52 -13.19
N ARG A 97 -10.11 5.22 -12.90
CA ARG A 97 -9.18 4.17 -13.35
C ARG A 97 -9.26 3.99 -14.87
N THR A 98 -8.13 3.85 -15.56
CA THR A 98 -8.16 3.67 -17.03
C THR A 98 -8.55 2.25 -17.44
N ASN A 99 -8.67 2.00 -18.75
CA ASN A 99 -8.90 0.65 -19.28
C ASN A 99 -7.79 -0.36 -18.95
N PHE A 100 -6.64 0.10 -18.46
CA PHE A 100 -5.58 -0.73 -17.91
C PHE A 100 -6.09 -1.75 -16.89
N TYR A 101 -6.99 -1.34 -16.00
CA TYR A 101 -7.44 -2.19 -14.88
C TYR A 101 -8.39 -3.30 -15.31
N ARG A 102 -8.94 -3.25 -16.53
CA ARG A 102 -9.88 -4.27 -17.04
C ARG A 102 -9.24 -5.65 -17.20
N MET A 103 -7.90 -5.76 -17.15
CA MET A 103 -7.22 -7.06 -17.09
C MET A 103 -7.48 -7.82 -15.78
N PHE A 104 -7.95 -7.13 -14.74
CA PHE A 104 -8.31 -7.69 -13.44
C PHE A 104 -9.81 -7.95 -13.29
N ASP A 105 -10.60 -7.78 -14.36
CA ASP A 105 -11.99 -8.26 -14.34
C ASP A 105 -11.97 -9.78 -14.14
N VAL A 106 -12.89 -10.27 -13.31
CA VAL A 106 -13.03 -11.70 -12.99
C VAL A 106 -14.46 -12.13 -13.35
N TYR A 107 -14.59 -13.30 -13.97
CA TYR A 107 -15.87 -13.88 -14.42
C TYR A 107 -16.72 -12.97 -15.32
N GLY A 108 -16.08 -12.04 -16.04
CA GLY A 108 -16.77 -11.08 -16.90
C GLY A 108 -17.41 -9.90 -16.18
N GLU A 109 -17.19 -9.78 -14.87
CA GLU A 109 -17.76 -8.73 -14.02
C GLU A 109 -16.68 -7.73 -13.56
N GLN A 110 -17.10 -6.48 -13.36
CA GLN A 110 -16.28 -5.48 -12.68
C GLN A 110 -16.35 -5.68 -11.15
N ASN A 111 -15.26 -5.35 -10.48
CA ASN A 111 -15.11 -5.40 -9.03
C ASN A 111 -14.56 -4.06 -8.52
N LEU A 112 -14.41 -3.91 -7.20
CA LEU A 112 -13.88 -2.70 -6.58
C LEU A 112 -12.56 -2.23 -7.20
N PHE A 113 -11.67 -3.14 -7.60
CA PHE A 113 -10.41 -2.78 -8.25
C PHE A 113 -10.60 -2.30 -9.70
N THR A 114 -11.63 -2.72 -10.45
CA THR A 114 -11.71 -2.37 -11.89
C THR A 114 -12.64 -1.22 -12.26
N PHE A 115 -13.48 -0.74 -11.34
CA PHE A 115 -14.40 0.38 -11.61
C PHE A 115 -13.69 1.64 -12.13
N HIS A 116 -14.10 2.11 -13.30
CA HIS A 116 -13.65 3.39 -13.84
C HIS A 116 -14.14 4.56 -12.98
N SER A 117 -15.45 4.62 -12.71
CA SER A 117 -16.11 5.75 -12.03
C SER A 117 -15.77 5.84 -10.54
N PRO A 118 -15.36 7.02 -10.02
CA PRO A 118 -15.24 7.24 -8.58
C PRO A 118 -16.53 6.95 -7.80
N LYS A 119 -17.70 7.20 -8.40
CA LYS A 119 -18.99 6.97 -7.76
C LYS A 119 -19.28 5.48 -7.58
N GLU A 120 -19.19 4.68 -8.65
CA GLU A 120 -19.45 3.23 -8.59
C GLU A 120 -18.51 2.55 -7.60
N HIS A 121 -17.22 2.92 -7.63
CA HIS A 121 -16.24 2.46 -6.66
C HIS A 121 -16.62 2.86 -5.23
N GLY A 122 -16.98 4.12 -5.00
CA GLY A 122 -17.37 4.60 -3.68
C GLY A 122 -18.58 3.87 -3.12
N ASP A 123 -19.59 3.62 -3.96
CA ASP A 123 -20.80 2.91 -3.57
C ASP A 123 -20.52 1.43 -3.28
N ARG A 124 -19.67 0.74 -4.07
CA ARG A 124 -19.21 -0.62 -3.74
C ARG A 124 -18.38 -0.65 -2.45
N LYS A 125 -17.44 0.28 -2.28
CA LYS A 125 -16.54 0.35 -1.11
C LYS A 125 -17.31 0.46 0.20
N LYS A 126 -18.43 1.19 0.23
CA LYS A 126 -19.27 1.35 1.44
C LYS A 126 -19.76 0.02 2.00
N LEU A 127 -20.04 -0.96 1.14
CA LEU A 127 -20.50 -2.29 1.56
C LEU A 127 -19.39 -3.06 2.31
N LEU A 128 -18.13 -2.78 1.98
CA LEU A 128 -16.97 -3.55 2.42
C LEU A 128 -16.14 -2.86 3.50
N SER A 129 -16.18 -1.53 3.59
CA SER A 129 -15.23 -0.75 4.39
C SER A 129 -15.27 -1.05 5.88
N HIS A 130 -16.43 -1.46 6.41
CA HIS A 130 -16.54 -1.82 7.82
C HIS A 130 -15.73 -3.08 8.15
N ALA A 131 -15.83 -4.14 7.32
CA ALA A 131 -15.12 -5.40 7.53
C ALA A 131 -13.60 -5.25 7.50
N TYR A 132 -13.10 -4.28 6.72
CA TYR A 132 -11.67 -3.95 6.62
C TYR A 132 -11.23 -2.83 7.59
N SER A 133 -12.12 -2.32 8.44
CA SER A 133 -11.77 -1.25 9.38
C SER A 133 -10.78 -1.75 10.44
N LYS A 134 -9.89 -0.86 10.90
CA LYS A 134 -8.91 -1.16 11.95
C LYS A 134 -9.58 -1.73 13.21
N SER A 135 -10.72 -1.16 13.60
CA SER A 135 -11.50 -1.59 14.77
C SER A 135 -12.05 -3.01 14.68
N VAL A 136 -12.32 -3.51 13.47
CA VAL A 136 -12.82 -4.87 13.23
C VAL A 136 -11.65 -5.85 13.08
N VAL A 137 -10.62 -5.47 12.32
CA VAL A 137 -9.48 -6.35 12.02
C VAL A 137 -8.66 -6.67 13.26
N LEU A 138 -8.39 -5.68 14.12
CA LEU A 138 -7.53 -5.85 15.30
C LEU A 138 -8.22 -6.48 16.50
N LYS A 139 -9.53 -6.75 16.41
CA LYS A 139 -10.30 -7.36 17.50
C LYS A 139 -10.72 -8.79 17.16
N PRO A 140 -10.92 -9.66 18.16
CA PRO A 140 -11.59 -10.94 17.95
C PRO A 140 -12.99 -10.72 17.34
N PRO A 141 -13.46 -11.64 16.48
CA PRO A 141 -12.82 -12.90 16.09
C PRO A 141 -11.75 -12.77 14.99
N THR A 142 -11.70 -11.66 14.25
CA THR A 142 -10.79 -11.48 13.10
C THR A 142 -9.32 -11.53 13.50
N ALA A 143 -8.91 -10.85 14.58
CA ALA A 143 -7.52 -10.89 15.06
C ALA A 143 -7.04 -12.31 15.39
N LYS A 144 -7.93 -13.15 15.95
CA LYS A 144 -7.60 -14.56 16.29
C LYS A 144 -7.26 -15.38 15.04
N LEU A 145 -7.79 -15.02 13.86
CA LEU A 145 -7.46 -15.67 12.59
C LEU A 145 -5.98 -15.41 12.25
N VAL A 146 -5.56 -14.14 12.25
CA VAL A 146 -4.18 -13.73 11.97
C VAL A 146 -3.22 -14.34 12.98
N GLU A 147 -3.52 -14.23 14.27
CA GLU A 147 -2.68 -14.77 15.35
C GLU A 147 -2.47 -16.30 15.22
N ARG A 148 -3.52 -17.04 14.83
CA ARG A 148 -3.44 -18.48 14.57
C ARG A 148 -2.56 -18.80 13.36
N ARG A 149 -2.65 -18.03 12.27
CA ARG A 149 -1.79 -18.22 11.09
C ARG A 149 -0.34 -17.88 11.38
N VAL A 150 -0.09 -16.86 12.21
CA VAL A 150 1.27 -16.55 12.69
C VAL A 150 1.83 -17.76 13.42
N ARG A 151 1.11 -18.32 14.42
CA ARG A 151 1.55 -19.52 15.14
C ARG A 151 1.89 -20.69 14.20
N GLN A 152 1.03 -20.94 13.22
CA GLN A 152 1.23 -22.00 12.22
C GLN A 152 2.45 -21.73 11.33
N TYR A 153 2.73 -20.47 11.00
CA TYR A 153 3.92 -20.10 10.24
C TYR A 153 5.20 -20.32 11.05
N LEU A 154 5.20 -20.00 12.35
CA LEU A 154 6.31 -20.36 13.24
C LEU A 154 6.55 -21.88 13.25
N ASP A 155 5.50 -22.69 13.36
CA ASP A 155 5.62 -24.16 13.28
C ASP A 155 6.24 -24.63 11.97
N LEU A 156 5.89 -23.99 10.85
CA LEU A 156 6.47 -24.28 9.54
C LEU A 156 7.97 -23.97 9.53
N ILE A 157 8.38 -22.79 10.00
CA ILE A 157 9.80 -22.38 10.04
C ILE A 157 10.62 -23.30 10.94
N GLU A 158 10.08 -23.72 12.09
CA GLU A 158 10.76 -24.64 13.01
C GLU A 158 10.91 -26.06 12.45
N ALA A 159 10.07 -26.44 11.49
CA ALA A 159 10.13 -27.74 10.82
C ALA A 159 11.08 -27.74 9.61
N GLU A 160 11.59 -26.58 9.17
CA GLU A 160 12.50 -26.50 8.03
C GLU A 160 13.89 -27.10 8.36
N PRO A 161 14.49 -27.85 7.42
CA PRO A 161 15.81 -28.44 7.64
C PRO A 161 16.87 -27.35 7.80
N GLU A 162 17.83 -27.59 8.70
CA GLU A 162 18.94 -26.68 9.00
C GLU A 162 18.50 -25.27 9.46
N ASN A 163 17.23 -25.10 9.80
CA ASN A 163 16.58 -23.81 10.04
C ASN A 163 16.70 -22.83 8.86
N VAL A 164 16.77 -23.33 7.62
CA VAL A 164 16.80 -22.52 6.40
C VAL A 164 15.46 -22.62 5.70
N SER A 165 14.78 -21.49 5.50
CA SER A 165 13.51 -21.43 4.78
C SER A 165 13.64 -20.68 3.45
N GLU A 166 12.98 -21.20 2.42
CA GLU A 166 12.69 -20.47 1.19
C GLU A 166 11.46 -19.58 1.43
N ILE A 167 11.72 -18.35 1.85
CA ILE A 167 10.66 -17.48 2.39
C ILE A 167 9.76 -16.87 1.33
N PHE A 168 10.10 -16.93 0.03
CA PHE A 168 9.15 -16.51 -1.01
C PHE A 168 7.91 -17.41 -0.92
N SER A 169 8.08 -18.73 -1.05
CA SER A 169 6.96 -19.67 -1.06
C SER A 169 6.25 -19.75 0.29
N THR A 170 7.01 -19.80 1.39
CA THR A 170 6.39 -19.98 2.71
C THR A 170 5.57 -18.77 3.14
N LEU A 171 6.00 -17.54 2.83
CA LEU A 171 5.21 -16.33 3.11
C LEU A 171 3.99 -16.22 2.19
N HIS A 172 4.06 -16.73 0.96
CA HIS A 172 2.87 -16.86 0.13
C HIS A 172 1.88 -17.87 0.70
N TYR A 173 2.31 -18.96 1.34
CA TYR A 173 1.41 -19.86 2.08
C TYR A 173 0.73 -19.12 3.25
N TYR A 174 1.47 -18.27 3.95
CA TYR A 174 0.95 -17.46 5.05
C TYR A 174 -0.17 -16.51 4.59
N SER A 175 0.10 -15.67 3.60
CA SER A 175 -0.89 -14.72 3.08
C SER A 175 -2.07 -15.42 2.40
N LEU A 176 -1.85 -16.53 1.68
CA LEU A 176 -2.90 -17.37 1.11
C LEU A 176 -3.89 -17.89 2.17
N ASP A 177 -3.38 -18.46 3.27
CA ASP A 177 -4.20 -19.01 4.35
C ASP A 177 -4.92 -17.91 5.16
N ASN A 178 -4.36 -16.69 5.25
CA ASN A 178 -5.03 -15.53 5.84
C ASN A 178 -6.17 -15.03 4.97
N ILE A 179 -5.88 -14.66 3.72
CA ILE A 179 -6.86 -13.98 2.86
C ILE A 179 -8.04 -14.89 2.51
N THR A 180 -7.80 -16.18 2.27
CA THR A 180 -8.88 -17.12 1.96
C THR A 180 -9.80 -17.36 3.15
N ALA A 181 -9.26 -17.40 4.36
CA ALA A 181 -10.05 -17.51 5.57
C ALA A 181 -10.83 -16.22 5.85
N PHE A 182 -10.27 -15.05 5.57
CA PHE A 182 -10.95 -13.75 5.69
C PHE A 182 -12.06 -13.57 4.64
N VAL A 183 -11.82 -13.99 3.39
CA VAL A 183 -12.77 -13.78 2.29
C VAL A 183 -13.89 -14.82 2.29
N TYR A 184 -13.57 -16.10 2.50
CA TYR A 184 -14.50 -17.22 2.32
C TYR A 184 -14.86 -17.97 3.60
N GLY A 185 -14.21 -17.65 4.73
CA GLY A 185 -14.42 -18.37 5.99
C GLY A 185 -14.18 -19.88 5.82
N LYS A 186 -15.03 -20.70 6.43
CA LYS A 186 -14.91 -22.16 6.38
C LYS A 186 -15.11 -22.77 4.98
N TYR A 187 -15.76 -22.07 4.06
CA TYR A 187 -16.12 -22.58 2.73
C TYR A 187 -14.95 -22.58 1.73
N GLY A 188 -13.96 -21.73 1.98
CA GLY A 188 -12.81 -21.57 1.08
C GLY A 188 -11.48 -21.34 1.78
N GLN A 189 -11.40 -21.43 3.10
CA GLN A 189 -10.10 -21.30 3.78
C GLN A 189 -9.12 -22.37 3.30
N THR A 190 -7.91 -21.92 3.00
CA THR A 190 -6.81 -22.80 2.61
C THR A 190 -6.04 -23.29 3.85
N ALA A 191 -5.05 -24.15 3.59
CA ALA A 191 -4.24 -24.84 4.58
C ALA A 191 -2.84 -25.11 4.02
N ALA A 192 -2.32 -24.17 3.23
CA ALA A 192 -1.02 -24.24 2.58
C ALA A 192 0.12 -24.26 3.61
N ILE A 193 0.01 -23.50 4.71
CA ILE A 193 1.02 -23.51 5.79
C ILE A 193 1.14 -24.94 6.36
N ARG A 194 -0.01 -25.59 6.59
CA ARG A 194 -0.12 -26.96 7.12
C ARG A 194 0.21 -28.07 6.12
N GLY A 195 0.71 -27.75 4.93
CA GLY A 195 1.21 -28.75 3.99
C GLY A 195 0.18 -29.30 2.99
N SER A 196 -1.00 -28.67 2.85
CA SER A 196 -1.95 -29.07 1.80
C SER A 196 -1.34 -28.86 0.41
N LYS A 197 -1.01 -29.97 -0.27
CA LYS A 197 -0.39 -29.93 -1.61
C LYS A 197 -1.24 -29.17 -2.62
N ILE A 198 -2.56 -29.41 -2.61
CA ILE A 198 -3.51 -28.75 -3.52
C ILE A 198 -3.52 -27.24 -3.29
N HIS A 199 -3.44 -26.79 -2.03
CA HIS A 199 -3.42 -25.36 -1.72
C HIS A 199 -2.06 -24.72 -2.04
N ARG A 200 -0.95 -25.42 -1.79
CA ARG A 200 0.39 -24.93 -2.17
C ARG A 200 0.55 -24.79 -3.68
N GLU A 201 -0.07 -25.67 -4.47
CA GLU A 201 -0.05 -25.61 -5.94
C GLU A 201 -0.72 -24.34 -6.48
N LEU A 202 -1.61 -23.68 -5.73
CA LEU A 202 -2.21 -22.40 -6.15
C LEU A 202 -1.16 -21.31 -6.38
N ILE A 203 0.00 -21.39 -5.72
CA ILE A 203 1.10 -20.42 -5.91
C ILE A 203 1.84 -20.66 -7.23
N ALA A 204 1.74 -21.84 -7.84
CA ALA A 204 2.35 -22.07 -9.16
C ALA A 204 1.78 -21.13 -10.23
N ASP A 205 0.53 -20.67 -10.08
CA ASP A 205 -0.12 -19.71 -10.98
C ASP A 205 0.63 -18.37 -11.10
N ILE A 206 1.37 -17.98 -10.07
CA ILE A 206 2.09 -16.70 -9.99
C ILE A 206 3.60 -16.85 -10.17
N LEU A 207 4.12 -18.07 -10.19
CA LEU A 207 5.56 -18.36 -10.34
C LEU A 207 6.03 -18.39 -11.80
N HIS A 208 5.12 -18.56 -12.76
CA HIS A 208 5.52 -18.81 -14.14
C HIS A 208 6.14 -17.56 -14.80
N PRO A 209 7.40 -17.61 -15.29
CA PRO A 209 8.10 -16.43 -15.80
C PRO A 209 7.45 -15.78 -17.04
N SER A 210 6.79 -16.58 -17.89
CA SER A 210 6.01 -16.05 -19.03
C SER A 210 4.79 -15.22 -18.64
N ARG A 211 4.43 -15.12 -17.34
CA ARG A 211 3.34 -14.22 -16.89
C ARG A 211 3.58 -12.78 -17.33
N ARG A 212 4.84 -12.32 -17.33
CA ARG A 212 5.21 -10.97 -17.77
C ARG A 212 4.91 -10.76 -19.26
N ARG A 213 5.22 -11.77 -20.09
CA ARG A 213 4.91 -11.75 -21.53
C ARG A 213 3.41 -11.70 -21.76
N LEU A 214 2.64 -12.49 -21.01
CA LEU A 214 1.18 -12.46 -21.05
C LEU A 214 0.63 -11.08 -20.66
N SER A 215 1.08 -10.50 -19.53
CA SER A 215 0.68 -9.15 -19.11
C SER A 215 1.00 -8.10 -20.16
N TRP A 216 2.21 -8.16 -20.74
CA TRP A 216 2.60 -7.28 -21.83
C TRP A 216 1.67 -7.40 -23.04
N SER A 217 1.37 -8.63 -23.47
CA SER A 217 0.46 -8.87 -24.60
C SER A 217 -0.97 -8.41 -24.31
N ILE A 218 -1.49 -8.63 -23.10
CA ILE A 218 -2.81 -8.15 -22.69
C ILE A 218 -2.88 -6.61 -22.75
N LEU A 219 -1.83 -5.93 -22.30
CA LEU A 219 -1.79 -4.46 -22.26
C LEU A 219 -1.65 -3.83 -23.66
N HIS A 220 -0.75 -4.37 -24.49
CA HIS A 220 -0.37 -3.73 -25.75
C HIS A 220 -1.04 -4.33 -26.99
N LEU A 221 -1.48 -5.59 -26.91
CA LEU A 221 -2.05 -6.39 -28.01
C LEU A 221 -3.39 -7.05 -27.64
N LYS A 222 -4.18 -6.42 -26.76
CA LYS A 222 -5.44 -6.96 -26.19
C LYS A 222 -6.29 -7.77 -27.17
N SER A 223 -6.66 -7.20 -28.32
CA SER A 223 -7.55 -7.87 -29.29
C SER A 223 -6.92 -9.12 -29.89
N LEU A 224 -5.64 -9.06 -30.22
CA LEU A 224 -4.89 -10.21 -30.75
C LEU A 224 -4.75 -11.28 -29.67
N THR A 225 -4.39 -10.91 -28.45
CA THR A 225 -4.29 -11.85 -27.32
C THR A 225 -5.63 -12.53 -27.06
N GLN A 226 -6.73 -11.77 -26.99
CA GLN A 226 -8.06 -12.35 -26.81
C GLN A 226 -8.43 -13.30 -27.96
N TRP A 227 -8.10 -12.94 -29.20
CA TRP A 227 -8.33 -13.83 -30.35
C TRP A 227 -7.53 -15.12 -30.22
N LEU A 228 -6.24 -15.05 -29.88
CA LEU A 228 -5.36 -16.22 -29.72
C LEU A 228 -5.90 -17.21 -28.69
N TYR A 229 -6.30 -16.75 -27.50
CA TYR A 229 -6.80 -17.61 -26.43
C TYR A 229 -8.23 -18.13 -26.64
N ARG A 230 -8.97 -17.58 -27.62
CA ARG A 230 -10.31 -18.07 -28.00
C ARG A 230 -10.26 -19.19 -29.04
N GLN A 231 -9.12 -19.42 -29.68
CA GLN A 231 -9.02 -20.44 -30.72
C GLN A 231 -9.10 -21.85 -30.12
N SER A 232 -9.85 -22.73 -30.79
CA SER A 232 -10.01 -24.13 -30.42
C SER A 232 -9.83 -25.04 -31.65
N GLY A 233 -9.81 -26.36 -31.45
CA GLY A 233 -9.62 -27.34 -32.52
C GLY A 233 -8.27 -27.18 -33.25
N LEU A 234 -8.27 -27.33 -34.58
CA LEU A 234 -7.07 -27.22 -35.41
C LEU A 234 -6.41 -25.84 -35.29
N MET A 235 -7.20 -24.77 -35.33
CA MET A 235 -6.68 -23.41 -35.17
C MET A 235 -6.05 -23.22 -33.79
N GLY A 236 -6.66 -23.79 -32.74
CA GLY A 236 -6.09 -23.84 -31.39
C GLY A 236 -4.71 -24.52 -31.34
N GLN A 237 -4.54 -25.64 -32.03
CA GLN A 237 -3.25 -26.34 -32.12
C GLN A 237 -2.19 -25.52 -32.87
N LEU A 238 -2.58 -24.82 -33.93
CA LEU A 238 -1.68 -23.95 -34.70
C LEU A 238 -1.23 -22.71 -33.93
N VAL A 239 -2.10 -22.11 -33.11
CA VAL A 239 -1.74 -20.92 -32.31
C VAL A 239 -1.00 -21.25 -31.02
N LYS A 240 -1.08 -22.50 -30.52
CA LYS A 240 -0.46 -22.91 -29.25
C LYS A 240 1.03 -22.52 -29.13
N PRO A 241 1.89 -22.70 -30.15
CA PRO A 241 3.31 -22.33 -30.07
C PRO A 241 3.56 -20.82 -29.94
N VAL A 242 2.62 -19.98 -30.38
CA VAL A 242 2.76 -18.51 -30.36
C VAL A 242 2.02 -17.84 -29.20
N LEU A 243 1.41 -18.62 -28.30
CA LEU A 243 0.76 -18.07 -27.11
C LEU A 243 1.81 -17.36 -26.22
N PRO A 244 1.53 -16.14 -25.75
CA PRO A 244 2.41 -15.41 -24.83
C PRO A 244 2.76 -16.21 -23.57
N MET A 245 1.83 -17.04 -23.11
CA MET A 245 1.98 -17.99 -22.02
C MET A 245 1.13 -19.24 -22.30
N GLN A 246 1.68 -20.43 -22.09
CA GLN A 246 0.93 -21.67 -22.25
C GLN A 246 -0.18 -21.76 -21.20
N GLN A 247 -1.29 -22.40 -21.56
CA GLN A 247 -2.36 -22.69 -20.60
C GLN A 247 -1.90 -23.77 -19.60
N PRO A 248 -2.31 -23.69 -18.31
CA PRO A 248 -3.16 -22.66 -17.72
C PRO A 248 -2.43 -21.31 -17.58
N THR A 249 -3.14 -20.21 -17.84
CA THR A 249 -2.58 -18.86 -17.69
C THR A 249 -2.50 -18.45 -16.22
N THR A 250 -1.72 -17.41 -15.92
CA THR A 250 -1.63 -16.87 -14.55
C THR A 250 -3.01 -16.59 -13.93
N TYR A 251 -3.15 -16.88 -12.64
CA TYR A 251 -4.39 -16.80 -11.85
C TYR A 251 -5.55 -17.72 -12.26
N THR A 252 -5.37 -18.64 -13.22
CA THR A 252 -6.47 -19.53 -13.66
C THR A 252 -6.89 -20.51 -12.56
N GLY A 253 -5.94 -21.16 -11.90
CA GLY A 253 -6.18 -22.06 -10.78
C GLY A 253 -6.74 -21.32 -9.57
N ILE A 254 -6.19 -20.14 -9.24
CA ILE A 254 -6.68 -19.29 -8.15
C ILE A 254 -8.12 -18.85 -8.39
N ARG A 255 -8.46 -18.37 -9.59
CA ARG A 255 -9.84 -18.02 -9.96
C ARG A 255 -10.75 -19.25 -9.95
N GLY A 256 -10.29 -20.39 -10.47
CA GLY A 256 -11.05 -21.64 -10.39
C GLY A 256 -11.37 -22.04 -8.94
N TYR A 257 -10.41 -21.89 -8.03
CA TYR A 257 -10.61 -22.15 -6.60
C TYR A 257 -11.59 -21.15 -5.96
N ALA A 258 -11.41 -19.86 -6.24
CA ALA A 258 -12.27 -18.77 -5.77
C ALA A 258 -13.75 -18.99 -6.14
N LEU A 259 -14.01 -19.41 -7.38
CA LEU A 259 -15.37 -19.70 -7.84
C LEU A 259 -15.97 -20.90 -7.10
N ARG A 260 -15.21 -22.00 -6.94
CA ARG A 260 -15.68 -23.17 -6.18
C ARG A 260 -15.95 -22.86 -4.70
N ALA A 261 -15.13 -22.02 -4.09
CA ALA A 261 -15.35 -21.56 -2.71
C ALA A 261 -16.64 -20.74 -2.59
N PHE A 262 -16.92 -19.88 -3.57
CA PHE A 262 -18.18 -19.15 -3.64
C PHE A 262 -19.39 -20.08 -3.86
N GLU A 263 -19.27 -21.05 -4.76
CA GLU A 263 -20.32 -22.05 -5.02
C GLU A 263 -20.61 -22.91 -3.77
N ALA A 264 -19.57 -23.30 -3.03
CA ALA A 264 -19.71 -24.02 -1.77
C ALA A 264 -20.43 -23.18 -0.70
N PHE A 265 -20.07 -21.90 -0.57
CA PHE A 265 -20.78 -20.96 0.29
C PHE A 265 -22.26 -20.85 -0.11
N ARG A 266 -22.53 -20.62 -1.41
CA ARG A 266 -23.88 -20.45 -1.94
C ARG A 266 -24.77 -21.66 -1.67
N ALA A 267 -24.23 -22.88 -1.78
CA ALA A 267 -24.98 -24.10 -1.55
C ALA A 267 -25.48 -24.27 -0.10
N ASP A 268 -24.81 -23.61 0.86
CA ASP A 268 -25.06 -23.77 2.29
C ASP A 268 -25.51 -22.48 2.98
N VAL A 269 -25.68 -21.38 2.24
CA VAL A 269 -25.93 -20.05 2.81
C VAL A 269 -27.20 -19.98 3.66
N GLU A 270 -28.24 -20.74 3.30
CA GLU A 270 -29.51 -20.81 4.05
C GLU A 270 -29.37 -21.54 5.39
N LYS A 271 -28.29 -22.30 5.58
CA LYS A 271 -28.01 -23.09 6.80
C LYS A 271 -27.03 -22.39 7.73
N ILE A 272 -26.57 -21.18 7.41
CA ILE A 272 -25.58 -20.47 8.21
C ILE A 272 -26.18 -20.08 9.55
N THR A 273 -25.60 -20.63 10.62
CA THR A 273 -25.81 -20.18 11.99
C THR A 273 -24.53 -19.53 12.49
N HIS A 274 -24.65 -18.31 13.02
CA HIS A 274 -23.49 -17.61 13.57
C HIS A 274 -23.28 -18.00 15.03
N SER A 275 -22.05 -18.39 15.36
CA SER A 275 -21.56 -18.34 16.73
C SER A 275 -20.90 -16.98 16.97
N GLU A 276 -21.02 -16.42 18.19
CA GLU A 276 -20.42 -15.12 18.53
C GLU A 276 -18.88 -15.10 18.38
N ASP A 277 -18.25 -16.28 18.35
CA ASP A 277 -16.80 -16.45 18.24
C ASP A 277 -16.28 -16.62 16.79
N GLU A 278 -17.15 -16.64 15.78
CA GLU A 278 -16.76 -16.88 14.38
C GLU A 278 -16.65 -15.58 13.58
N HIS A 279 -15.56 -15.46 12.81
CA HIS A 279 -15.35 -14.33 11.91
C HIS A 279 -16.36 -14.36 10.77
N VAL A 280 -17.05 -13.24 10.57
CA VAL A 280 -17.93 -13.02 9.41
C VAL A 280 -17.07 -12.73 8.20
N SER A 281 -17.03 -13.67 7.27
CA SER A 281 -16.25 -13.59 6.04
C SER A 281 -16.80 -12.52 5.09
N ILE A 282 -15.96 -12.09 4.15
CA ILE A 282 -16.39 -11.09 3.14
C ILE A 282 -17.55 -11.61 2.28
N VAL A 283 -17.56 -12.90 1.93
CA VAL A 283 -18.66 -13.47 1.14
C VAL A 283 -19.99 -13.42 1.91
N GLU A 284 -19.97 -13.68 3.22
CA GLU A 284 -21.15 -13.54 4.11
C GLU A 284 -21.59 -12.09 4.23
N ASN A 285 -20.65 -11.16 4.39
CA ASN A 285 -20.93 -9.73 4.44
C ASN A 285 -21.64 -9.25 3.16
N LEU A 286 -21.08 -9.59 1.98
CA LEU A 286 -21.65 -9.22 0.70
C LEU A 286 -23.02 -9.86 0.46
N TRP A 287 -23.29 -11.04 1.04
CA TRP A 287 -24.57 -11.73 0.89
C TRP A 287 -25.75 -10.95 1.46
N GLN A 288 -25.52 -10.13 2.49
CA GLN A 288 -26.55 -9.22 3.04
C GLN A 288 -27.04 -8.21 1.99
N HIS A 289 -26.25 -7.97 0.94
CA HIS A 289 -26.55 -7.08 -0.17
C HIS A 289 -26.88 -7.85 -1.45
N HIS A 290 -27.10 -9.16 -1.39
CA HIS A 290 -27.50 -9.98 -2.54
C HIS A 290 -28.90 -9.60 -3.05
N GLU A 291 -29.17 -9.80 -4.33
CA GLU A 291 -30.47 -9.46 -4.95
C GLU A 291 -31.68 -10.17 -4.32
N SER A 292 -31.47 -11.35 -3.71
CA SER A 292 -32.51 -12.05 -2.96
C SER A 292 -32.80 -11.43 -1.57
N GLN A 293 -31.88 -10.62 -1.04
CA GLN A 293 -32.01 -9.94 0.25
C GLN A 293 -32.47 -8.49 0.08
N THR A 294 -31.96 -7.80 -0.94
CA THR A 294 -32.25 -6.39 -1.20
C THR A 294 -32.62 -6.18 -2.68
N PRO A 295 -33.73 -5.50 -3.00
CA PRO A 295 -34.07 -5.15 -4.38
C PRO A 295 -32.97 -4.34 -5.05
N GLY A 296 -32.49 -4.79 -6.21
CA GLY A 296 -31.36 -4.16 -6.91
C GLY A 296 -30.00 -4.45 -6.29
N GLY A 297 -29.91 -5.47 -5.44
CA GLY A 297 -28.67 -5.97 -4.84
C GLY A 297 -27.71 -6.62 -5.84
N LEU A 298 -26.63 -7.19 -5.31
CA LEU A 298 -25.57 -7.82 -6.09
C LEU A 298 -26.01 -9.19 -6.62
N ARG A 299 -25.65 -9.47 -7.88
CA ARG A 299 -25.75 -10.82 -8.46
C ARG A 299 -24.61 -11.71 -7.99
N ASP A 300 -24.81 -13.02 -8.03
CA ASP A 300 -23.80 -14.00 -7.63
C ASP A 300 -22.43 -13.77 -8.28
N LEU A 301 -22.37 -13.59 -9.61
CA LEU A 301 -21.10 -13.39 -10.31
C LEU A 301 -20.41 -12.07 -9.92
N GLN A 302 -21.18 -11.06 -9.53
CA GLN A 302 -20.60 -9.79 -9.05
C GLN A 302 -19.97 -9.97 -7.67
N MET A 303 -20.61 -10.73 -6.79
CA MET A 303 -20.05 -11.09 -5.48
C MET A 303 -18.84 -12.03 -5.64
N ALA A 304 -18.94 -13.05 -6.49
CA ALA A 304 -17.84 -13.96 -6.77
C ALA A 304 -16.62 -13.23 -7.36
N SER A 305 -16.85 -12.27 -8.26
CA SER A 305 -15.80 -11.41 -8.83
C SER A 305 -15.14 -10.53 -7.77
N GLU A 306 -15.93 -9.95 -6.86
CA GLU A 306 -15.44 -9.16 -5.73
C GLU A 306 -14.56 -10.00 -4.78
N CYS A 307 -15.04 -11.18 -4.38
CA CYS A 307 -14.27 -12.09 -3.53
C CYS A 307 -12.98 -12.57 -4.20
N ALA A 308 -13.04 -12.88 -5.50
CA ALA A 308 -11.86 -13.30 -6.25
C ALA A 308 -10.81 -12.19 -6.37
N ASP A 309 -11.23 -10.93 -6.55
CA ASP A 309 -10.33 -9.78 -6.56
C ASP A 309 -9.64 -9.58 -5.20
N HIS A 310 -10.39 -9.63 -4.10
CA HIS A 310 -9.82 -9.53 -2.75
C HIS A 310 -8.85 -10.67 -2.45
N PHE A 311 -9.20 -11.89 -2.84
CA PHE A 311 -8.34 -13.05 -2.73
C PHE A 311 -7.02 -12.78 -3.47
N LEU A 312 -7.06 -12.42 -4.76
CA LEU A 312 -5.86 -12.15 -5.54
C LEU A 312 -5.00 -11.02 -4.95
N ALA A 313 -5.63 -9.92 -4.52
CA ALA A 313 -4.92 -8.77 -3.98
C ALA A 313 -4.20 -9.05 -2.65
N GLY A 314 -4.77 -9.91 -1.80
CA GLY A 314 -4.24 -10.23 -0.47
C GLY A 314 -3.17 -11.31 -0.42
N ILE A 315 -2.86 -11.99 -1.54
CA ILE A 315 -1.75 -12.95 -1.61
C ILE A 315 -0.43 -12.19 -1.82
N ASP A 316 -0.17 -11.78 -3.07
CA ASP A 316 1.16 -11.34 -3.54
C ASP A 316 1.69 -10.12 -2.76
N THR A 317 0.81 -9.15 -2.45
CA THR A 317 1.27 -7.86 -1.91
C THR A 317 1.82 -7.96 -0.48
N THR A 318 1.15 -8.72 0.39
CA THR A 318 1.57 -8.93 1.77
C THR A 318 2.78 -9.86 1.84
N SER A 319 2.79 -10.96 1.08
CA SER A 319 3.89 -11.93 1.05
C SER A 319 5.18 -11.31 0.51
N ASP A 320 5.11 -10.55 -0.58
CA ASP A 320 6.27 -9.85 -1.16
C ASP A 320 6.85 -8.82 -0.19
N THR A 321 5.99 -8.06 0.50
CA THR A 321 6.43 -7.08 1.50
C THR A 321 7.13 -7.77 2.67
N LEU A 322 6.53 -8.84 3.21
CA LEU A 322 7.14 -9.64 4.29
C LEU A 322 8.47 -10.25 3.85
N MET A 323 8.58 -10.73 2.61
CA MET A 323 9.81 -11.30 2.08
C MET A 323 10.92 -10.25 2.06
N PHE A 324 10.68 -9.07 1.48
CA PHE A 324 11.66 -7.99 1.47
C PHE A 324 11.97 -7.46 2.87
N LEU A 325 10.99 -7.45 3.79
CA LEU A 325 11.20 -7.07 5.19
C LEU A 325 12.20 -8.02 5.86
N VAL A 326 11.96 -9.33 5.77
CA VAL A 326 12.83 -10.34 6.39
C VAL A 326 14.20 -10.36 5.73
N TRP A 327 14.26 -10.31 4.39
CA TRP A 327 15.51 -10.26 3.66
C TRP A 327 16.34 -9.02 4.03
N ALA A 328 15.72 -7.83 4.02
CA ALA A 328 16.42 -6.59 4.34
C ALA A 328 16.96 -6.61 5.79
N LEU A 329 16.17 -7.06 6.76
CA LEU A 329 16.62 -7.21 8.14
C LEU A 329 17.74 -8.24 8.30
N SER A 330 17.77 -9.28 7.46
CA SER A 330 18.77 -10.35 7.49
C SER A 330 20.13 -9.96 6.92
N LEU A 331 20.25 -8.80 6.26
CA LEU A 331 21.51 -8.30 5.74
C LEU A 331 22.48 -7.94 6.89
N PRO A 332 23.80 -8.21 6.75
CA PRO A 332 24.77 -8.02 7.83
C PRO A 332 24.77 -6.62 8.47
N GLY A 333 24.56 -5.55 7.68
CA GLY A 333 24.53 -4.18 8.18
C GLY A 333 23.26 -3.79 8.97
N ASN A 334 22.26 -4.66 9.00
CA ASN A 334 20.92 -4.37 9.54
C ASN A 334 20.63 -5.10 10.86
N GLU A 335 21.63 -5.79 11.43
CA GLU A 335 21.52 -6.46 12.73
C GLU A 335 21.01 -5.52 13.85
N LYS A 336 21.51 -4.28 13.88
CA LYS A 336 21.08 -3.24 14.82
C LYS A 336 19.57 -2.96 14.77
N TYR A 337 18.95 -3.13 13.59
CA TYR A 337 17.52 -2.93 13.44
C TYR A 337 16.74 -4.14 13.95
N GLN A 338 17.28 -5.36 13.79
CA GLN A 338 16.72 -6.55 14.44
C GLN A 338 16.73 -6.42 15.97
N GLU A 339 17.77 -5.82 16.55
CA GLU A 339 17.83 -5.66 18.02
C GLU A 339 16.79 -4.66 18.53
N LYS A 340 16.72 -3.46 17.96
CA LYS A 340 15.70 -2.45 18.33
C LYS A 340 14.27 -2.99 18.23
N LEU A 341 13.98 -3.71 17.14
CA LEU A 341 12.65 -4.27 16.94
C LEU A 341 12.34 -5.41 17.91
N ARG A 342 13.37 -6.18 18.31
CA ARG A 342 13.26 -7.23 19.33
C ARG A 342 13.04 -6.63 20.71
N GLU A 343 13.77 -5.58 21.08
CA GLU A 343 13.56 -4.86 22.34
C GLU A 343 12.11 -4.38 22.46
N GLU A 344 11.58 -3.71 21.43
CA GLU A 344 10.19 -3.27 21.39
C GLU A 344 9.21 -4.45 21.47
N ALA A 345 9.45 -5.50 20.68
CA ALA A 345 8.56 -6.65 20.67
C ALA A 345 8.58 -7.39 22.01
N MET A 346 9.74 -7.53 22.68
CA MET A 346 9.90 -8.17 23.99
C MET A 346 9.25 -7.36 25.13
N ALA A 347 9.09 -6.05 24.97
CA ALA A 347 8.41 -5.20 25.94
C ALA A 347 6.89 -5.49 26.04
N ILE A 348 6.31 -6.14 25.03
CA ILE A 348 4.92 -6.61 25.08
C ILE A 348 4.80 -7.71 26.14
N SER A 349 3.92 -7.49 27.12
CA SER A 349 3.70 -8.38 28.26
C SER A 349 2.23 -8.41 28.66
N GLY A 350 1.87 -9.33 29.57
CA GLY A 350 0.54 -9.39 30.17
C GLY A 350 -0.58 -9.65 29.15
N ASP A 351 -1.60 -8.80 29.15
CA ASP A 351 -2.77 -8.88 28.27
C ASP A 351 -2.43 -8.65 26.79
N GLY A 352 -1.27 -8.07 26.49
CA GLY A 352 -0.74 -7.91 25.14
C GLY A 352 -0.32 -9.23 24.47
N LEU A 353 -0.24 -10.33 25.22
CA LEU A 353 0.10 -11.65 24.72
C LEU A 353 -1.15 -12.54 24.58
N ASN A 354 -1.12 -13.43 23.60
CA ASN A 354 -2.16 -14.44 23.39
C ASN A 354 -1.81 -15.75 24.10
N GLN A 355 -2.66 -16.76 23.94
CA GLN A 355 -2.52 -18.08 24.57
C GLN A 355 -1.25 -18.88 24.21
N TRP A 356 -0.50 -18.44 23.19
CA TRP A 356 0.77 -19.04 22.78
C TRP A 356 1.99 -18.21 23.20
N ASP A 357 1.80 -17.25 24.11
CA ASP A 357 2.84 -16.29 24.54
C ASP A 357 3.38 -15.40 23.39
N ASN A 358 2.57 -15.28 22.33
CA ASN A 358 2.87 -14.43 21.17
C ASN A 358 2.14 -13.09 21.28
N PRO A 359 2.71 -11.99 20.77
CA PRO A 359 2.02 -10.71 20.65
C PRO A 359 0.66 -10.82 19.96
N ARG A 360 -0.36 -10.20 20.55
CA ARG A 360 -1.67 -10.00 19.92
C ARG A 360 -1.57 -9.03 18.76
N ALA A 361 -2.51 -9.09 17.83
CA ALA A 361 -2.54 -8.18 16.68
C ALA A 361 -2.64 -6.70 17.11
N GLU A 362 -3.52 -6.39 18.07
CA GLU A 362 -3.68 -5.03 18.61
C GLU A 362 -2.42 -4.51 19.34
N ALA A 363 -1.71 -5.38 20.05
CA ALA A 363 -0.46 -5.00 20.72
C ALA A 363 0.66 -4.76 19.69
N SER A 364 0.75 -5.63 18.68
CA SER A 364 1.75 -5.53 17.61
C SER A 364 1.53 -4.29 16.74
N ASP A 365 0.29 -3.92 16.45
CA ASP A 365 -0.05 -2.72 15.66
C ASP A 365 0.38 -1.42 16.33
N ARG A 366 0.49 -1.39 17.67
CA ARG A 366 0.96 -0.22 18.45
C ARG A 366 2.49 -0.08 18.53
N CYS A 367 3.23 -1.08 18.04
CA CYS A 367 4.70 -1.07 18.05
C CYS A 367 5.23 -0.07 17.03
N THR A 368 5.79 1.03 17.51
CA THR A 368 6.17 2.17 16.68
C THR A 368 7.37 1.84 15.78
N TYR A 369 8.36 1.14 16.31
CA TYR A 369 9.54 0.74 15.56
C TYR A 369 9.24 -0.35 14.52
N ILE A 370 8.40 -1.34 14.87
CA ILE A 370 7.91 -2.34 13.90
C ILE A 370 7.18 -1.66 12.73
N ASN A 371 6.31 -0.69 13.01
CA ASN A 371 5.65 0.09 11.97
C ASN A 371 6.66 0.85 11.10
N ALA A 372 7.69 1.47 11.70
CA ALA A 372 8.76 2.15 10.97
C ALA A 372 9.54 1.19 10.04
N VAL A 373 9.82 -0.04 10.48
CA VAL A 373 10.48 -1.08 9.67
C VAL A 373 9.61 -1.50 8.48
N ILE A 374 8.31 -1.75 8.70
CA ILE A 374 7.37 -2.08 7.63
C ILE A 374 7.26 -0.91 6.63
N LYS A 375 7.17 0.31 7.13
CA LYS A 375 7.07 1.52 6.32
C LYS A 375 8.32 1.73 5.46
N GLU A 376 9.51 1.52 6.02
CA GLU A 376 10.75 1.59 5.26
C GLU A 376 10.87 0.47 4.22
N THR A 377 10.35 -0.71 4.52
CA THR A 377 10.24 -1.81 3.56
C THR A 377 9.33 -1.42 2.39
N LEU A 378 8.11 -0.93 2.66
CA LEU A 378 7.18 -0.48 1.62
C LEU A 378 7.71 0.72 0.83
N ARG A 379 8.54 1.56 1.45
CA ARG A 379 9.19 2.68 0.78
C ARG A 379 10.18 2.18 -0.28
N LEU A 380 11.10 1.30 0.12
CA LEU A 380 12.15 0.78 -0.75
C LEU A 380 11.65 -0.27 -1.75
N TYR A 381 10.80 -1.17 -1.27
CA TYR A 381 10.38 -2.39 -1.94
C TYR A 381 8.86 -2.48 -2.07
N ALA A 382 8.25 -1.42 -2.61
CA ALA A 382 6.82 -1.40 -2.87
C ALA A 382 6.41 -2.60 -3.76
N PRO A 383 5.46 -3.46 -3.34
CA PRO A 383 5.05 -4.64 -4.12
C PRO A 383 4.38 -4.27 -5.44
N LEU A 384 3.79 -3.07 -5.52
CA LEU A 384 3.23 -2.48 -6.74
C LEU A 384 3.99 -1.19 -7.10
N PRO A 385 5.22 -1.29 -7.64
CA PRO A 385 6.11 -0.14 -7.80
C PRO A 385 5.72 0.77 -8.98
N SER A 386 5.05 0.24 -10.00
CA SER A 386 4.81 0.93 -11.27
C SER A 386 3.70 1.98 -11.21
N THR A 387 3.51 2.72 -12.30
CA THR A 387 2.48 3.77 -12.44
C THR A 387 1.07 3.26 -12.09
N GLU A 388 0.29 4.07 -11.37
CA GLU A 388 -1.15 3.88 -11.15
C GLU A 388 -1.97 4.75 -12.14
N PRO A 389 -2.21 4.33 -13.39
CA PRO A 389 -2.77 5.22 -14.41
C PRO A 389 -4.20 5.68 -14.06
N ARG A 390 -4.49 6.94 -14.30
CA ARG A 390 -5.82 7.55 -14.17
C ARG A 390 -6.16 8.41 -15.38
N SER A 391 -7.45 8.69 -15.58
CA SER A 391 -7.92 9.60 -16.62
C SER A 391 -9.26 10.22 -16.25
N ILE A 392 -9.58 11.35 -16.86
CA ILE A 392 -10.89 12.00 -16.77
C ILE A 392 -11.29 12.50 -18.16
N HIS A 393 -12.58 12.65 -18.45
CA HIS A 393 -13.07 13.01 -19.78
C HIS A 393 -12.97 14.50 -20.15
N ILE A 394 -12.60 15.36 -19.20
CA ILE A 394 -12.51 16.81 -19.38
C ILE A 394 -11.07 17.29 -19.24
N ASP A 395 -10.80 18.47 -19.78
CA ASP A 395 -9.52 19.14 -19.58
C ASP A 395 -9.33 19.53 -18.11
N SER A 396 -8.07 19.54 -17.68
CA SER A 396 -7.70 19.77 -16.29
C SER A 396 -6.32 20.44 -16.23
N VAL A 397 -6.00 21.09 -15.13
CA VAL A 397 -4.67 21.67 -14.90
C VAL A 397 -3.99 20.89 -13.77
N ILE A 398 -2.79 20.39 -14.03
CA ILE A 398 -1.96 19.69 -13.04
C ILE A 398 -0.56 20.29 -13.10
N ASP A 399 -0.06 20.78 -11.97
CA ASP A 399 1.26 21.43 -11.86
C ASP A 399 1.49 22.52 -12.91
N GLY A 400 0.45 23.30 -13.22
CA GLY A 400 0.49 24.38 -14.22
C GLY A 400 0.35 23.92 -15.67
N TYR A 401 0.31 22.62 -15.95
CA TYR A 401 0.12 22.09 -17.32
C TYR A 401 -1.36 21.82 -17.59
N THR A 402 -1.87 22.32 -18.71
CA THR A 402 -3.17 21.92 -19.23
C THR A 402 -3.10 20.50 -19.79
N ILE A 403 -3.79 19.58 -19.11
CA ILE A 403 -3.92 18.18 -19.47
C ILE A 403 -5.28 17.96 -20.15
N PRO A 404 -5.31 17.63 -21.45
CA PRO A 404 -6.55 17.40 -22.16
C PRO A 404 -7.30 16.18 -21.63
N GLY A 405 -8.63 16.20 -21.77
CA GLY A 405 -9.50 15.08 -21.47
C GLY A 405 -9.03 13.79 -22.15
N ASN A 406 -9.18 12.68 -21.43
CA ASN A 406 -8.78 11.32 -21.82
C ASN A 406 -7.26 11.09 -21.91
N THR A 407 -6.43 12.07 -21.54
CA THR A 407 -4.99 11.84 -21.32
C THR A 407 -4.81 10.94 -20.09
N VAL A 408 -3.96 9.93 -20.21
CA VAL A 408 -3.57 9.09 -19.08
C VAL A 408 -2.55 9.86 -18.24
N VAL A 409 -2.86 10.06 -16.98
CA VAL A 409 -1.94 10.64 -16.00
C VAL A 409 -1.60 9.59 -14.95
N GLY A 410 -0.42 9.63 -14.39
CA GLY A 410 -0.14 8.77 -13.24
C GLY A 410 1.15 9.07 -12.52
N MET A 411 1.27 8.47 -11.34
CA MET A 411 2.42 8.53 -10.48
C MET A 411 2.83 7.11 -10.09
N SER A 412 4.06 6.95 -9.61
CA SER A 412 4.62 5.68 -9.17
C SER A 412 5.10 5.82 -7.72
N PRO A 413 4.68 4.93 -6.80
CA PRO A 413 5.15 4.95 -5.43
C PRO A 413 6.68 4.76 -5.36
N TRP A 414 7.23 3.89 -6.19
CA TRP A 414 8.67 3.62 -6.24
C TRP A 414 9.50 4.87 -6.59
N ILE A 415 9.02 5.66 -7.55
CA ILE A 415 9.67 6.91 -8.00
C ILE A 415 9.57 7.98 -6.91
N MET A 416 8.37 8.18 -6.35
CA MET A 416 8.14 9.16 -5.29
C MET A 416 9.01 8.89 -4.06
N HIS A 417 9.10 7.62 -3.67
CA HIS A 417 9.88 7.15 -2.52
C HIS A 417 11.40 7.25 -2.71
N ARG A 418 11.88 7.59 -3.92
CA ARG A 418 13.29 7.81 -4.26
C ARG A 418 13.62 9.27 -4.56
N ASN A 419 12.74 10.19 -4.18
CA ASN A 419 13.03 11.61 -4.25
C ASN A 419 14.07 11.99 -3.18
N GLU A 420 15.32 12.22 -3.58
CA GLU A 420 16.43 12.60 -2.71
C GLU A 420 16.22 13.92 -1.95
N SER A 421 15.39 14.82 -2.48
CA SER A 421 15.04 16.06 -1.77
C SER A 421 14.16 15.84 -0.54
N VAL A 422 13.52 14.67 -0.44
CA VAL A 422 12.62 14.29 0.65
C VAL A 422 13.26 13.18 1.49
N PHE A 423 13.65 12.09 0.84
CA PHE A 423 14.24 10.91 1.47
C PHE A 423 15.76 10.96 1.34
N LYS A 424 16.44 11.49 2.36
CA LYS A 424 17.92 11.46 2.44
C LYS A 424 18.42 10.01 2.34
N ASP A 425 19.44 9.80 1.50
CA ASP A 425 19.98 8.48 1.13
C ASP A 425 18.85 7.48 0.79
N PRO A 426 18.08 7.73 -0.28
CA PRO A 426 16.82 7.02 -0.52
C PRO A 426 16.99 5.54 -0.85
N LEU A 427 18.21 5.09 -1.17
CA LEU A 427 18.50 3.67 -1.44
C LEU A 427 18.94 2.91 -0.18
N VAL A 428 19.19 3.60 0.93
CA VAL A 428 19.59 2.99 2.20
C VAL A 428 18.33 2.60 2.99
N PHE A 429 18.28 1.33 3.41
CA PHE A 429 17.27 0.82 4.33
C PHE A 429 17.54 1.40 5.73
N ASN A 430 16.74 2.37 6.13
CA ASN A 430 16.87 3.04 7.43
C ASN A 430 15.51 3.30 8.08
N PRO A 431 15.03 2.39 8.95
CA PRO A 431 13.77 2.57 9.68
C PRO A 431 13.76 3.81 10.60
N ASP A 432 14.92 4.21 11.15
CA ASP A 432 15.02 5.34 12.08
C ASP A 432 14.54 6.67 11.47
N ARG A 433 14.51 6.80 10.13
CA ARG A 433 14.04 8.02 9.45
C ARG A 433 12.59 8.38 9.78
N TRP A 434 11.78 7.37 10.12
CA TRP A 434 10.36 7.55 10.44
C TRP A 434 10.11 8.02 11.87
N LEU A 435 11.16 8.11 12.69
CA LEU A 435 11.10 8.47 14.11
C LEU A 435 11.82 9.80 14.40
N GLY A 436 12.40 10.42 13.38
CA GLY A 436 13.13 11.69 13.49
C GLY A 436 12.23 12.92 13.35
N PRO A 437 12.81 14.12 13.47
CA PRO A 437 12.08 15.40 13.34
C PRO A 437 11.46 15.60 11.96
N ASP A 438 12.03 15.00 10.92
CA ASP A 438 11.55 15.09 9.54
C ASP A 438 10.34 14.16 9.26
N ALA A 439 9.94 13.32 10.22
CA ALA A 439 8.95 12.24 10.01
C ALA A 439 7.62 12.73 9.44
N ALA A 440 7.11 13.88 9.91
CA ALA A 440 5.86 14.45 9.41
C ALA A 440 5.92 14.77 7.91
N GLU A 441 7.04 15.30 7.41
CA GLU A 441 7.20 15.55 5.98
C GLU A 441 7.35 14.24 5.21
N LEU A 442 8.14 13.28 5.71
CA LEU A 442 8.26 11.95 5.09
C LEU A 442 6.91 11.25 4.96
N ASN A 443 6.03 11.38 5.96
CA ASN A 443 4.69 10.79 5.96
C ASN A 443 3.82 11.35 4.84
N ARG A 444 3.94 12.65 4.52
CA ARG A 444 3.21 13.27 3.41
C ARG A 444 3.57 12.70 2.04
N TRP A 445 4.79 12.18 1.90
CA TRP A 445 5.29 11.55 0.68
C TRP A 445 5.18 10.03 0.68
N PHE A 446 4.85 9.42 1.81
CA PHE A 446 4.64 7.99 1.88
C PHE A 446 3.34 7.59 1.16
N TRP A 447 3.49 6.75 0.15
CA TRP A 447 2.41 6.35 -0.74
C TRP A 447 2.41 4.83 -1.01
N GLY A 448 2.72 4.02 0.01
CA GLY A 448 2.77 2.55 -0.09
C GLY A 448 1.40 1.87 -0.28
N PHE A 449 0.31 2.55 0.09
CA PHE A 449 -1.08 2.03 -0.01
C PHE A 449 -1.98 2.88 -0.92
N SER A 450 -1.37 3.69 -1.80
CA SER A 450 -2.06 4.74 -2.57
C SER A 450 -2.74 5.77 -1.64
N SER A 451 -3.68 6.58 -2.16
CA SER A 451 -4.38 7.62 -1.38
C SER A 451 -5.81 7.90 -1.89
N GLY A 452 -6.56 8.71 -1.12
CA GLY A 452 -7.88 9.21 -1.48
C GLY A 452 -8.96 8.12 -1.56
N GLY A 453 -10.01 8.37 -2.34
CA GLY A 453 -11.16 7.46 -2.43
C GLY A 453 -10.82 6.05 -2.93
N ARG A 454 -9.65 5.87 -3.54
CA ARG A 454 -9.17 4.63 -4.16
C ARG A 454 -7.99 3.98 -3.40
N MET A 455 -7.65 4.49 -2.22
CA MET A 455 -6.65 3.90 -1.34
C MET A 455 -6.97 2.43 -1.04
N CYS A 456 -5.93 1.63 -0.78
CA CYS A 456 -6.04 0.21 -0.49
C CYS A 456 -7.07 -0.05 0.62
N ILE A 457 -8.10 -0.84 0.32
CA ILE A 457 -9.11 -1.23 1.30
C ILE A 457 -8.55 -2.22 2.32
N GLY A 458 -7.63 -3.10 1.90
CA GLY A 458 -7.00 -4.13 2.73
C GLY A 458 -5.88 -3.66 3.63
N MET A 459 -5.59 -2.35 3.70
CA MET A 459 -4.44 -1.80 4.42
C MET A 459 -4.36 -2.28 5.88
N HIS A 460 -5.47 -2.26 6.63
CA HIS A 460 -5.47 -2.66 8.03
C HIS A 460 -5.29 -4.16 8.22
N LEU A 461 -5.84 -5.00 7.33
CA LEU A 461 -5.60 -6.44 7.35
C LEU A 461 -4.13 -6.74 7.06
N ALA A 462 -3.56 -6.15 6.01
CA ALA A 462 -2.14 -6.30 5.68
C ALA A 462 -1.23 -5.84 6.83
N MET A 463 -1.51 -4.69 7.45
CA MET A 463 -0.74 -4.21 8.60
C MET A 463 -0.88 -5.14 9.81
N ALA A 464 -2.06 -5.68 10.09
CA ALA A 464 -2.26 -6.64 11.17
C ALA A 464 -1.45 -7.93 10.92
N GLU A 465 -1.45 -8.46 9.70
CA GLU A 465 -0.62 -9.60 9.31
C GLU A 465 0.87 -9.31 9.48
N MET A 466 1.35 -8.20 8.90
CA MET A 466 2.77 -7.84 8.91
C MET A 466 3.31 -7.54 10.29
N THR A 467 2.60 -6.74 11.08
CA THR A 467 3.03 -6.36 12.44
C THR A 467 3.05 -7.56 13.37
N THR A 468 1.98 -8.38 13.37
CA THR A 468 1.88 -9.56 14.25
C THR A 468 2.94 -10.60 13.92
N LEU A 469 3.16 -10.89 12.63
CA LEU A 469 4.19 -11.83 12.21
C LEU A 469 5.59 -11.32 12.56
N THR A 470 5.88 -10.05 12.26
CA THR A 470 7.19 -9.44 12.55
C THR A 470 7.49 -9.43 14.06
N ALA A 471 6.54 -8.96 14.87
CA ALA A 471 6.69 -8.93 16.33
C ALA A 471 6.95 -10.33 16.90
N THR A 472 6.18 -11.32 16.46
CA THR A 472 6.29 -12.69 16.96
C THR A 472 7.59 -13.35 16.52
N MET A 473 7.96 -13.21 15.25
CA MET A 473 9.15 -13.82 14.66
C MET A 473 10.43 -13.30 15.33
N TYR A 474 10.58 -11.99 15.49
CA TYR A 474 11.83 -11.42 16.03
C TYR A 474 11.92 -11.42 17.56
N ARG A 475 10.82 -11.72 18.28
CA ARG A 475 10.88 -12.15 19.68
C ARG A 475 11.56 -13.51 19.85
N GLN A 476 11.51 -14.38 18.84
CA GLN A 476 11.95 -15.77 18.97
C GLN A 476 13.21 -16.09 18.17
N PHE A 477 13.42 -15.38 17.06
CA PHE A 477 14.49 -15.64 16.12
C PHE A 477 15.41 -14.45 15.88
N ARG A 478 16.62 -14.79 15.47
CA ARG A 478 17.53 -13.95 14.70
C ARG A 478 17.54 -14.47 13.26
N THR A 479 17.51 -13.58 12.29
CA THR A 479 17.54 -13.93 10.86
C THR A 479 18.85 -13.50 10.23
N THR A 480 19.35 -14.30 9.30
CA THR A 480 20.57 -14.03 8.51
C THR A 480 20.39 -14.56 7.10
N ILE A 481 21.08 -13.99 6.12
CA ILE A 481 21.10 -14.54 4.76
C ILE A 481 21.64 -15.97 4.80
N ALA A 482 20.94 -16.91 4.15
CA ALA A 482 21.37 -18.29 4.10
C ALA A 482 22.63 -18.45 3.22
N PRO A 483 23.47 -19.48 3.48
CA PRO A 483 24.63 -19.77 2.64
C PRO A 483 24.27 -19.89 1.15
N GLY A 484 25.03 -19.22 0.28
CA GLY A 484 24.83 -19.20 -1.17
C GLY A 484 23.85 -18.13 -1.68
N PHE A 485 23.30 -17.29 -0.81
CA PHE A 485 22.40 -16.18 -1.17
C PHE A 485 22.97 -14.79 -0.79
N GLU A 486 24.21 -14.71 -0.32
CA GLU A 486 24.84 -13.50 0.27
C GLU A 486 24.94 -12.33 -0.72
N ASP A 487 25.32 -12.61 -1.97
CA ASP A 487 25.45 -11.61 -3.04
C ASP A 487 24.21 -11.54 -3.95
N THR A 488 23.06 -12.02 -3.46
CA THR A 488 21.82 -12.17 -4.24
C THR A 488 20.68 -11.37 -3.64
N THR A 489 19.98 -10.58 -4.48
CA THR A 489 18.69 -9.99 -4.13
C THR A 489 17.55 -10.91 -4.59
N PRO A 490 16.48 -11.06 -3.79
CA PRO A 490 15.24 -11.62 -4.31
C PRO A 490 14.62 -10.64 -5.32
N ALA A 491 13.81 -11.18 -6.22
CA ALA A 491 13.02 -10.39 -7.15
C ALA A 491 11.57 -10.85 -7.21
N ILE A 492 10.67 -9.88 -7.42
CA ILE A 492 9.25 -10.09 -7.63
C ILE A 492 8.87 -9.58 -9.02
N THR A 493 7.92 -10.23 -9.69
CA THR A 493 7.36 -9.72 -10.93
C THR A 493 6.02 -9.05 -10.66
N ALA A 494 6.03 -7.72 -10.73
CA ALA A 494 4.87 -6.86 -10.62
C ALA A 494 4.37 -6.51 -12.03
N ARG A 495 3.43 -7.31 -12.55
CA ARG A 495 2.81 -7.13 -13.88
C ARG A 495 3.82 -7.27 -15.04
N VAL A 496 4.28 -6.13 -15.59
CA VAL A 496 5.26 -6.07 -16.69
C VAL A 496 6.66 -5.77 -16.19
N GLU A 497 6.85 -5.55 -14.89
CA GLU A 497 8.13 -5.19 -14.30
C GLU A 497 8.65 -6.29 -13.38
N THR A 498 9.97 -6.47 -13.38
CA THR A 498 10.65 -7.32 -12.41
C THR A 498 11.42 -6.39 -11.45
N PHE A 499 11.03 -6.42 -10.19
CA PHE A 499 11.51 -5.52 -9.15
C PHE A 499 12.46 -6.24 -8.20
N TYR A 500 13.60 -5.61 -7.92
CA TYR A 500 14.71 -6.13 -7.12
C TYR A 500 15.63 -4.97 -6.68
N ASP A 501 16.57 -5.24 -5.78
CA ASP A 501 17.56 -4.27 -5.33
C ASP A 501 18.77 -4.20 -6.27
N ASP A 502 18.94 -3.07 -6.97
CA ASP A 502 20.00 -2.88 -7.97
C ASP A 502 21.42 -2.84 -7.38
N ARG A 503 21.58 -2.82 -6.04
CA ARG A 503 22.89 -2.85 -5.37
C ARG A 503 23.55 -4.23 -5.38
N PHE A 504 22.80 -5.28 -5.69
CA PHE A 504 23.28 -6.66 -5.67
C PHE A 504 23.64 -7.15 -7.08
N PRO A 505 24.75 -7.89 -7.24
CA PRO A 505 25.20 -8.36 -8.55
C PRO A 505 24.37 -9.52 -9.11
N LYS A 506 23.73 -10.31 -8.23
CA LYS A 506 22.90 -11.47 -8.62
C LYS A 506 21.45 -11.23 -8.22
N VAL A 507 20.55 -11.74 -9.05
CA VAL A 507 19.10 -11.62 -8.86
C VAL A 507 18.46 -13.00 -8.98
N GLN A 508 17.60 -13.38 -8.03
CA GLN A 508 16.78 -14.58 -8.14
C GLN A 508 15.30 -14.22 -8.02
N GLU A 509 14.54 -14.47 -9.09
CA GLU A 509 13.10 -14.27 -9.10
C GLU A 509 12.39 -15.37 -8.31
N SER A 510 11.42 -14.98 -7.48
CA SER A 510 10.57 -15.90 -6.72
C SER A 510 11.32 -16.87 -5.81
N LYS A 511 12.46 -16.41 -5.27
CA LYS A 511 13.28 -17.20 -4.34
C LYS A 511 14.02 -16.30 -3.36
N CYS A 512 13.98 -16.64 -2.07
CA CYS A 512 14.71 -15.96 -1.02
C CYS A 512 15.06 -16.94 0.11
N LEU A 513 16.34 -17.21 0.33
CA LEU A 513 16.78 -18.17 1.36
C LEU A 513 17.26 -17.45 2.62
N ILE A 514 16.60 -17.71 3.75
CA ILE A 514 16.91 -17.09 5.04
C ILE A 514 17.13 -18.16 6.10
N LYS A 515 18.18 -17.99 6.90
CA LYS A 515 18.46 -18.81 8.07
C LYS A 515 17.87 -18.18 9.32
N PHE A 516 17.08 -18.97 10.05
CA PHE A 516 16.45 -18.61 11.31
C PHE A 516 17.22 -19.27 12.45
N THR A 517 17.67 -18.49 13.42
CA THR A 517 18.35 -19.04 14.62
C THR A 517 17.53 -18.68 15.85
N LYS A 518 17.06 -19.67 16.60
CA LYS A 518 16.33 -19.41 17.86
C LYS A 518 17.25 -18.70 18.85
N LEU A 519 16.71 -17.71 19.55
CA LEU A 519 17.51 -16.95 20.53
C LEU A 519 18.00 -17.83 21.70
N LYS A 520 17.22 -18.84 22.09
CA LYS A 520 17.64 -19.82 23.12
C LYS A 520 18.90 -20.59 22.69
N ASP A 521 19.02 -20.91 21.40
CA ASP A 521 20.17 -21.63 20.85
C ASP A 521 21.39 -20.72 20.80
N LEU A 522 21.21 -19.42 20.51
CA LEU A 522 22.31 -18.43 20.58
C LEU A 522 22.87 -18.28 22.00
N LEU A 523 21.99 -18.25 23.01
CA LEU A 523 22.42 -18.23 24.41
C LEU A 523 23.16 -19.50 24.79
N ALA A 524 22.67 -20.67 24.38
CA ALA A 524 23.36 -21.94 24.62
C ALA A 524 24.73 -21.99 23.92
N LEU A 525 24.82 -21.52 22.67
CA LEU A 525 26.06 -21.40 21.92
C LEU A 525 27.05 -20.44 22.59
N ALA A 526 26.60 -19.24 22.98
CA ALA A 526 27.43 -18.26 23.69
C ALA A 526 27.95 -18.81 25.02
N LEU A 527 27.09 -19.48 25.81
CA LEU A 527 27.49 -20.11 27.06
C LEU A 527 28.47 -21.27 26.84
N SER A 528 28.30 -22.07 25.78
CA SER A 528 29.24 -23.14 25.43
C SER A 528 30.60 -22.61 24.93
N GLN A 529 30.61 -21.48 24.22
CA GLN A 529 31.83 -20.80 23.79
C GLN A 529 32.57 -20.17 24.99
N ILE A 530 31.84 -19.60 25.95
CA ILE A 530 32.42 -19.11 27.21
C ILE A 530 32.98 -20.28 28.05
N ALA A 531 32.26 -21.41 28.11
CA ALA A 531 32.72 -22.60 28.84
C ALA A 531 33.97 -23.24 28.20
N SER A 532 34.08 -23.21 26.86
CA SER A 532 35.26 -23.72 26.13
C SER A 532 36.42 -22.73 26.07
N ALA A 533 36.17 -21.43 26.24
CA ALA A 533 37.19 -20.39 26.35
C ALA A 533 37.75 -20.19 27.78
N SER A 534 37.23 -20.91 28.79
CA SER A 534 37.69 -20.79 30.18
C SER A 534 38.98 -21.60 30.41
N PRO A 535 40.13 -20.98 30.77
CA PRO A 535 41.39 -21.67 30.95
C PRO A 535 41.50 -22.16 32.40
N CYS A 536 40.73 -23.17 32.78
CA CYS A 536 40.93 -23.88 34.05
C CYS A 536 40.63 -25.37 33.85
N LYS A 537 41.64 -26.10 33.33
CA LYS A 537 41.75 -27.53 33.62
C LYS A 537 42.21 -27.67 35.08
N PRO A 538 41.51 -28.43 35.94
CA PRO A 538 42.10 -28.83 37.20
C PRO A 538 43.27 -29.76 36.89
N SER A 539 44.44 -29.43 37.42
CA SER A 539 45.61 -30.28 37.45
C SER A 539 45.26 -31.62 38.12
N SER A 540 45.70 -32.70 37.49
CA SER A 540 45.68 -34.06 38.02
C SER A 540 46.23 -34.13 39.45
N SER A 541 45.41 -34.60 40.40
CA SER A 541 45.89 -35.15 41.65
C SER A 541 45.37 -36.58 41.79
N THR A 542 46.30 -37.52 41.70
CA THR A 542 46.18 -38.94 41.97
C THR A 542 45.56 -39.19 43.34
N VAL A 543 44.43 -39.90 43.39
CA VAL A 543 44.03 -40.67 44.58
C VAL A 543 43.54 -42.03 44.12
N THR A 544 44.30 -43.04 44.52
CA THR A 544 44.00 -44.46 44.41
C THR A 544 42.83 -44.80 45.32
N SER A 545 41.86 -45.59 44.83
CA SER A 545 41.50 -46.91 45.37
C SER A 545 40.00 -47.26 45.32
N VAL A 546 39.80 -48.56 45.05
CA VAL A 546 38.68 -49.46 45.37
C VAL A 546 37.46 -49.46 44.44
N ALA A 547 37.37 -50.55 43.66
CA ALA A 547 36.15 -51.08 43.04
C ALA A 547 35.18 -51.65 44.11
N PRO A 548 33.90 -51.82 43.78
CA PRO A 548 33.53 -53.19 43.43
C PRO A 548 32.63 -53.32 42.20
N SER A 549 32.83 -54.47 41.58
CA SER A 549 32.03 -55.18 40.59
C SER A 549 30.55 -55.30 40.91
N SER A 550 29.70 -55.16 39.90
CA SER A 550 28.61 -56.12 39.65
C SER A 550 28.20 -56.09 38.18
N THR A 551 28.48 -57.21 37.54
CA THR A 551 27.93 -57.73 36.29
C THR A 551 26.40 -57.76 36.29
N THR A 552 25.79 -57.42 35.15
CA THR A 552 24.78 -58.29 34.52
C THR A 552 24.66 -58.01 33.03
N GLU A 553 24.59 -59.12 32.31
CA GLU A 553 24.54 -59.31 30.86
C GLU A 553 23.19 -58.93 30.25
N ALA A 554 23.20 -58.77 28.91
CA ALA A 554 22.24 -59.27 27.92
C ALA A 554 22.16 -58.24 26.77
N SER A 555 22.92 -58.38 25.69
CA SER A 555 22.76 -59.32 24.56
C SER A 555 21.98 -58.68 23.41
N GLU A 556 22.65 -58.63 22.25
CA GLU A 556 22.10 -58.90 20.91
C GLU A 556 21.14 -57.82 20.32
N THR A 557 21.20 -57.45 19.03
CA THR A 557 21.87 -58.01 17.85
C THR A 557 21.92 -56.95 16.74
N GLU A 558 23.07 -56.89 16.05
CA GLU A 558 23.26 -56.92 14.58
C GLU A 558 22.34 -56.10 13.65
N SER A 559 22.89 -55.18 12.83
CA SER A 559 23.37 -55.42 11.44
C SER A 559 22.32 -54.98 10.41
N SER A 560 22.59 -54.39 9.25
CA SER A 560 23.77 -53.79 8.61
C SER A 560 23.28 -53.10 7.33
N THR A 561 24.07 -52.12 6.87
CA THR A 561 24.39 -51.78 5.48
C THR A 561 23.29 -51.67 4.40
N ALA A 562 23.26 -50.51 3.73
CA ALA A 562 23.66 -50.44 2.32
C ALA A 562 24.09 -49.01 1.94
N LEU A 563 25.33 -48.93 1.46
CA LEU A 563 25.97 -47.79 0.79
C LEU A 563 25.37 -47.56 -0.59
N TYR A 564 25.33 -46.31 -1.04
CA TYR A 564 25.65 -45.95 -2.42
C TYR A 564 26.34 -44.59 -2.45
N GLU A 565 27.67 -44.63 -2.62
CA GLU A 565 28.46 -43.53 -3.16
C GLU A 565 28.19 -43.40 -4.66
N THR A 566 28.19 -42.17 -5.18
CA THR A 566 28.58 -41.92 -6.57
C THR A 566 29.30 -40.57 -6.62
N THR A 567 30.61 -40.65 -6.79
CA THR A 567 31.54 -39.54 -7.04
C THR A 567 31.63 -39.27 -8.55
N THR A 568 32.20 -38.12 -8.90
CA THR A 568 32.79 -37.66 -10.17
C THR A 568 31.84 -36.96 -11.16
N THR A 569 32.17 -35.83 -11.79
CA THR A 569 33.48 -35.19 -11.99
C THR A 569 33.29 -33.69 -12.30
N THR A 570 34.29 -32.91 -11.91
CA THR A 570 34.49 -31.50 -12.23
C THR A 570 35.11 -31.37 -13.62
N GLU A 571 34.64 -30.46 -14.45
CA GLU A 571 35.44 -29.88 -15.55
C GLU A 571 35.40 -28.36 -15.45
N TYR A 572 36.60 -27.80 -15.28
CA TYR A 572 36.92 -26.38 -15.34
C TYR A 572 37.22 -26.04 -16.80
N GLU A 573 36.56 -25.02 -17.35
CA GLU A 573 37.10 -24.25 -18.47
C GLU A 573 37.52 -22.87 -17.99
N THR A 574 38.79 -22.59 -18.22
CA THR A 574 39.47 -21.31 -17.98
C THR A 574 39.49 -20.55 -19.30
N LEU A 575 39.04 -19.29 -19.27
CA LEU A 575 39.37 -18.31 -20.30
C LEU A 575 39.85 -17.03 -19.62
N THR A 576 41.16 -16.84 -19.67
CA THR A 576 41.87 -15.58 -19.56
C THR A 576 41.64 -14.76 -20.83
N ASP A 577 41.27 -13.48 -20.75
CA ASP A 577 42.25 -12.40 -21.00
C ASP A 577 41.69 -10.97 -20.80
N SER A 578 42.56 -10.17 -20.18
CA SER A 578 42.83 -8.72 -20.29
C SER A 578 41.79 -7.71 -20.82
N SER A 579 41.53 -6.63 -20.06
CA SER A 579 42.05 -5.27 -20.39
C SER A 579 41.64 -4.17 -19.38
N THR A 580 42.66 -3.63 -18.71
CA THR A 580 42.99 -2.21 -18.41
C THR A 580 41.92 -1.14 -18.10
N ILE A 581 42.01 -0.63 -16.86
CA ILE A 581 42.25 0.77 -16.43
C ILE A 581 41.46 1.90 -17.11
N ALA A 582 40.65 2.63 -16.32
CA ALA A 582 40.70 4.10 -16.26
C ALA A 582 39.96 4.63 -15.01
N THR A 583 40.75 5.09 -14.05
CA THR A 583 40.36 5.94 -12.92
C THR A 583 40.37 7.40 -13.38
N SER A 584 39.36 8.20 -13.07
CA SER A 584 39.55 9.66 -12.96
C SER A 584 38.56 10.29 -11.99
N VAL A 585 39.15 10.97 -11.01
CA VAL A 585 38.56 11.74 -9.92
C VAL A 585 38.38 13.20 -10.36
N ALA A 586 37.30 13.81 -9.85
CA ALA A 586 37.03 15.23 -9.57
C ALA A 586 37.21 16.29 -10.68
N THR A 587 36.21 17.16 -10.82
CA THR A 587 36.37 18.56 -10.37
C THR A 587 35.03 19.31 -10.36
N SER A 588 34.88 20.12 -9.32
CA SER A 588 33.84 21.11 -9.06
C SER A 588 33.99 22.35 -9.94
N SER A 589 32.88 22.95 -10.33
CA SER A 589 32.79 24.41 -10.50
C SER A 589 31.35 24.86 -10.35
N ALA A 590 31.12 25.67 -9.32
CA ALA A 590 29.91 26.42 -9.08
C ALA A 590 29.89 27.66 -9.98
N GLU A 591 28.79 27.91 -10.67
CA GLU A 591 28.43 29.24 -11.14
C GLU A 591 26.96 29.49 -10.80
N ALA A 592 26.74 30.57 -10.06
CA ALA A 592 25.45 31.07 -9.65
C ALA A 592 24.94 32.04 -10.72
N GLU A 593 23.78 31.75 -11.31
CA GLU A 593 23.02 32.73 -12.10
C GLU A 593 21.66 32.97 -11.48
N THR A 594 21.53 34.17 -10.94
CA THR A 594 20.34 34.79 -10.37
C THR A 594 19.34 35.08 -11.49
N THR A 595 18.22 34.36 -11.56
CA THR A 595 17.10 34.73 -12.43
C THR A 595 15.83 34.91 -11.61
N THR A 596 15.55 36.18 -11.28
CA THR A 596 14.26 36.67 -10.78
C THR A 596 13.13 36.30 -11.75
N THR A 597 12.24 35.41 -11.32
CA THR A 597 10.99 35.13 -12.05
C THR A 597 9.82 35.47 -11.13
N THR A 598 9.06 36.49 -11.53
CA THR A 598 7.87 37.01 -10.87
C THR A 598 6.75 35.96 -10.96
N THR A 599 6.45 35.28 -9.87
CA THR A 599 5.28 34.39 -9.75
C THR A 599 4.04 35.22 -9.43
N ALA A 600 3.03 35.14 -10.29
CA ALA A 600 1.67 35.54 -9.95
C ALA A 600 1.15 34.58 -8.87
N ALA A 601 0.91 35.10 -7.67
CA ALA A 601 0.49 34.33 -6.51
C ALA A 601 -0.95 33.81 -6.68
N SER A 602 -1.12 32.53 -6.97
CA SER A 602 -2.33 31.81 -6.59
C SER A 602 -2.32 31.69 -5.07
N GLY A 603 -3.15 32.46 -4.38
CA GLY A 603 -3.23 32.43 -2.91
C GLY A 603 -3.55 31.03 -2.37
N PRO A 604 -3.07 30.68 -1.17
CA PRO A 604 -3.33 29.38 -0.55
C PRO A 604 -4.81 29.24 -0.18
N THR A 605 -5.42 28.11 -0.54
CA THR A 605 -6.81 27.75 -0.17
C THR A 605 -6.91 27.12 1.21
N ASN A 606 -5.81 27.08 1.97
CA ASN A 606 -5.74 26.37 3.25
C ASN A 606 -5.76 27.32 4.44
N LEU A 607 -6.94 27.88 4.73
CA LEU A 607 -7.14 28.81 5.85
C LEU A 607 -7.44 28.09 7.16
N ILE A 608 -8.00 26.87 7.10
CA ILE A 608 -8.28 26.06 8.28
C ILE A 608 -7.15 25.06 8.48
N ASN A 609 -6.47 25.15 9.61
CA ASN A 609 -5.47 24.18 10.01
C ASN A 609 -6.19 22.98 10.65
N ASN A 610 -6.52 21.97 9.85
CA ASN A 610 -6.88 20.65 10.35
C ASN A 610 -5.65 19.74 10.20
N PRO A 611 -4.88 19.45 11.27
CA PRO A 611 -3.76 18.53 11.16
C PRO A 611 -4.32 17.20 10.66
N GLY A 612 -3.83 16.75 9.51
CA GLY A 612 -4.23 15.48 8.94
C GLY A 612 -3.89 14.35 9.91
N PHE A 613 -4.92 13.74 10.49
CA PHE A 613 -5.07 12.36 10.97
C PHE A 613 -3.88 11.60 11.61
N GLU A 614 -2.86 12.26 12.15
CA GLU A 614 -1.70 11.58 12.76
C GLU A 614 -1.45 11.95 14.23
N ASP A 615 -2.09 13.00 14.77
CA ASP A 615 -1.94 13.38 16.18
C ASP A 615 -3.31 13.60 16.85
N SER A 616 -3.73 12.65 17.69
CA SER A 616 -4.96 12.74 18.48
C SER A 616 -4.85 13.69 19.68
N THR A 617 -3.68 14.31 19.91
CA THR A 617 -3.40 15.08 21.13
C THR A 617 -3.55 16.59 20.97
N VAL A 618 -3.62 17.10 19.74
CA VAL A 618 -3.69 18.56 19.47
C VAL A 618 -4.92 18.88 18.62
N ALA A 619 -6.00 19.32 19.27
CA ALA A 619 -7.08 20.00 18.55
C ALA A 619 -6.62 21.43 18.25
N PRO A 620 -6.50 21.86 16.98
CA PRO A 620 -6.11 23.22 16.58
C PRO A 620 -7.23 24.25 16.83
N TRP A 621 -8.23 23.87 17.62
CA TRP A 621 -9.41 24.63 18.00
C TRP A 621 -9.30 24.95 19.48
N THR A 622 -9.53 26.21 19.83
CA THR A 622 -9.47 26.71 21.20
C THR A 622 -10.87 27.01 21.71
N ILE A 623 -11.15 26.57 22.94
CA ILE A 623 -12.38 26.93 23.65
C ILE A 623 -12.20 28.35 24.17
N TYR A 624 -13.12 29.26 23.87
CA TYR A 624 -13.04 30.65 24.30
C TYR A 624 -14.29 31.15 25.04
N ASN A 625 -15.35 30.34 25.14
CA ASN A 625 -16.51 30.60 26.00
C ASN A 625 -17.01 29.32 26.71
N ILE A 626 -16.93 29.38 28.06
CA ILE A 626 -17.50 28.55 29.15
C ILE A 626 -17.11 27.04 29.20
N ILE A 627 -17.25 26.49 30.41
CA ILE A 627 -16.85 25.20 30.98
C ILE A 627 -17.20 24.00 30.07
N GLY A 628 -16.17 23.26 29.63
CA GLY A 628 -16.33 22.00 28.90
C GLY A 628 -14.99 21.42 28.44
N THR A 629 -15.05 20.29 27.76
CA THR A 629 -13.87 19.59 27.21
C THR A 629 -14.02 19.43 25.70
N LEU A 630 -12.95 19.77 24.97
CA LEU A 630 -12.83 19.50 23.55
C LEU A 630 -12.02 18.22 23.38
N SER A 631 -12.60 17.22 22.74
CA SER A 631 -11.94 15.98 22.35
C SER A 631 -12.05 15.77 20.84
N ILE A 632 -11.16 14.97 20.29
CA ILE A 632 -11.25 14.54 18.90
C ILE A 632 -11.86 13.14 18.90
N ALA A 633 -12.91 12.93 18.11
CA ALA A 633 -13.58 11.64 18.01
C ALA A 633 -13.89 11.28 16.55
N SER A 634 -13.88 9.97 16.27
CA SER A 634 -14.37 9.43 15.01
C SER A 634 -15.87 9.14 15.13
N ASP A 635 -16.72 9.90 14.41
CA ASP A 635 -18.14 9.56 14.25
C ASP A 635 -18.28 8.59 13.06
N SER A 636 -19.00 7.48 13.27
CA SER A 636 -19.21 6.39 12.32
C SER A 636 -20.14 6.74 11.14
N GLY A 637 -20.74 7.94 11.14
CA GLY A 637 -21.68 8.39 10.10
C GLY A 637 -21.07 9.04 8.84
N ILE A 638 -19.74 9.18 8.74
CA ILE A 638 -19.03 9.80 7.59
C ILE A 638 -17.87 8.86 7.15
N PRO A 639 -17.42 8.89 5.88
CA PRO A 639 -16.23 8.17 5.43
C PRO A 639 -15.02 8.29 6.39
N PRO A 640 -14.20 7.23 6.55
CA PRO A 640 -13.14 7.11 7.57
C PRO A 640 -12.00 8.14 7.53
N SER A 641 -12.04 9.11 6.62
CA SER A 641 -11.00 10.11 6.37
C SER A 641 -11.34 11.50 6.94
N THR A 642 -12.24 11.57 7.92
CA THR A 642 -12.70 12.84 8.53
C THR A 642 -12.99 12.59 10.01
N GLN A 643 -12.03 12.92 10.86
CA GLN A 643 -12.25 13.05 12.31
C GLN A 643 -12.98 14.36 12.56
N ALA A 644 -13.99 14.33 13.43
CA ALA A 644 -14.74 15.50 13.81
C ALA A 644 -14.25 16.01 15.18
N GLY A 645 -14.26 17.33 15.36
CA GLY A 645 -14.10 17.89 16.69
C GLY A 645 -15.37 17.58 17.50
N GLN A 646 -15.23 16.91 18.65
CA GLN A 646 -16.33 16.65 19.55
C GLN A 646 -16.16 17.52 20.80
N PHE A 647 -17.14 18.36 21.08
CA PHE A 647 -17.18 19.10 22.32
C PHE A 647 -18.26 18.53 23.24
N SER A 648 -17.91 18.32 24.50
CA SER A 648 -18.85 17.95 25.57
C SER A 648 -18.76 18.97 26.70
N ALA A 649 -19.90 19.60 27.04
CA ALA A 649 -20.01 20.43 28.22
C ALA A 649 -20.06 19.52 29.46
N SER A 650 -19.33 19.87 30.52
CA SER A 650 -19.35 19.12 31.78
C SER A 650 -20.50 19.62 32.66
N GLY A 651 -21.71 19.10 32.45
CA GLY A 651 -22.88 19.39 33.28
C GLY A 651 -24.23 19.05 32.63
N GLU A 652 -25.29 18.96 33.43
CA GLU A 652 -26.66 18.67 32.96
C GLU A 652 -27.38 19.91 32.35
N ASN A 653 -26.81 21.10 32.47
CA ASN A 653 -27.40 22.38 32.02
C ASN A 653 -26.80 22.88 30.70
N LEU A 654 -27.65 23.51 29.88
CA LEU A 654 -27.26 24.19 28.63
C LEU A 654 -26.16 25.22 28.89
N SER A 655 -25.05 25.09 28.17
CA SER A 655 -23.90 25.98 28.29
C SER A 655 -23.72 26.81 27.02
N ASN A 656 -23.35 28.09 27.16
CA ASN A 656 -22.92 28.93 26.05
C ASN A 656 -21.53 28.45 25.61
N MET A 657 -21.48 27.70 24.52
CA MET A 657 -20.27 27.11 23.96
C MET A 657 -19.67 28.05 22.91
N GLY A 658 -18.35 28.19 22.90
CA GLY A 658 -17.63 28.85 21.81
C GLY A 658 -16.27 28.23 21.57
N ILE A 659 -16.05 27.75 20.35
CA ILE A 659 -14.76 27.26 19.86
C ILE A 659 -14.30 28.11 18.68
N ARG A 660 -13.00 28.36 18.60
CA ARG A 660 -12.41 29.13 17.51
C ARG A 660 -11.09 28.55 17.05
N GLN A 661 -10.81 28.75 15.77
CA GLN A 661 -9.49 28.61 15.20
C GLN A 661 -9.05 29.96 14.63
N ASN A 662 -7.86 30.40 15.03
CA ASN A 662 -7.25 31.58 14.44
C ASN A 662 -6.70 31.22 13.06
N ILE A 663 -6.89 32.13 12.10
CA ILE A 663 -6.39 32.00 10.74
C ILE A 663 -5.12 32.85 10.64
N ASP A 664 -4.11 32.34 9.94
CA ASP A 664 -2.93 33.15 9.62
C ASP A 664 -3.33 34.24 8.63
N SER A 665 -3.21 35.50 9.05
CA SER A 665 -3.59 36.67 8.26
C SER A 665 -2.81 36.78 6.95
N SER A 666 -1.61 36.19 6.84
CA SER A 666 -0.80 36.18 5.62
C SER A 666 -1.41 35.33 4.49
N LEU A 667 -2.35 34.44 4.83
CA LEU A 667 -3.03 33.57 3.88
C LEU A 667 -4.31 34.20 3.30
N ILE A 668 -4.79 35.30 3.89
CA ILE A 668 -6.03 35.98 3.48
C ILE A 668 -5.70 37.17 2.59
N VAL A 669 -6.32 37.22 1.40
CA VAL A 669 -6.27 38.39 0.53
C VAL A 669 -7.32 39.39 1.00
N VAL A 670 -6.88 40.62 1.27
CA VAL A 670 -7.72 41.73 1.72
C VAL A 670 -8.93 41.91 0.80
N ASP A 671 -10.12 42.07 1.40
CA ASP A 671 -11.41 42.30 0.73
C ASP A 671 -11.85 41.21 -0.27
N LYS A 672 -11.22 40.03 -0.26
CA LYS A 672 -11.71 38.86 -0.99
C LYS A 672 -12.65 38.02 -0.15
N GLU A 673 -13.63 37.40 -0.80
CA GLU A 673 -14.64 36.56 -0.15
C GLU A 673 -14.19 35.11 -0.05
N TYR A 674 -14.24 34.57 1.15
CA TYR A 674 -13.96 33.19 1.47
C TYR A 674 -15.22 32.53 2.01
N ARG A 675 -15.58 31.37 1.46
CA ARG A 675 -16.69 30.56 1.94
C ARG A 675 -16.18 29.41 2.78
N PHE A 676 -16.68 29.35 4.00
CA PHE A 676 -16.46 28.26 4.93
C PHE A 676 -17.71 27.38 5.00
N SER A 677 -17.49 26.08 5.02
CA SER A 677 -18.53 25.06 5.17
C SER A 677 -18.27 24.28 6.45
N ILE A 678 -19.24 24.22 7.35
CA ILE A 678 -19.15 23.44 8.59
C ILE A 678 -20.35 22.50 8.66
N TYR A 679 -20.06 21.23 8.87
CA TYR A 679 -21.03 20.21 9.22
C TYR A 679 -21.15 20.14 10.73
N THR A 680 -22.37 20.18 11.27
CA THR A 680 -22.61 19.99 12.72
C THR A 680 -23.62 18.88 12.97
N LYS A 681 -23.49 18.22 14.12
CA LYS A 681 -24.40 17.18 14.62
C LYS A 681 -24.48 17.25 16.13
N VAL A 682 -25.70 17.17 16.67
CA VAL A 682 -25.94 17.10 18.13
C VAL A 682 -25.83 15.64 18.57
N THR A 683 -24.94 15.33 19.51
CA THR A 683 -24.50 13.93 19.78
C THR A 683 -25.06 13.26 21.02
N ALA A 684 -25.92 13.92 21.81
CA ALA A 684 -26.58 13.31 22.95
C ALA A 684 -28.05 13.75 23.05
N SER A 685 -28.85 12.99 23.78
CA SER A 685 -30.32 13.06 23.95
C SER A 685 -30.93 14.39 24.43
N ASN A 686 -30.20 15.51 24.43
CA ASN A 686 -30.66 16.78 24.98
C ASN A 686 -30.41 17.98 24.05
N PHE A 687 -31.32 18.94 24.19
CA PHE A 687 -31.64 20.14 23.41
C PHE A 687 -30.45 21.06 23.03
N CYS A 688 -30.53 21.72 21.86
CA CYS A 688 -29.72 22.88 21.48
C CYS A 688 -30.65 24.05 21.17
N ILE A 689 -30.43 25.22 21.79
CA ILE A 689 -31.28 26.41 21.60
C ILE A 689 -30.84 27.22 20.37
N SER A 690 -29.54 27.33 20.16
CA SER A 690 -28.98 28.08 19.04
C SER A 690 -27.60 27.56 18.68
N GLN A 691 -27.26 27.64 17.40
CA GLN A 691 -25.92 27.40 16.88
C GLN A 691 -25.59 28.48 15.86
N THR A 692 -24.34 28.90 15.84
CA THR A 692 -23.85 29.97 14.99
C THR A 692 -22.47 29.60 14.50
N ILE A 693 -22.30 29.62 13.19
CA ILE A 693 -20.97 29.75 12.59
C ILE A 693 -20.68 31.23 12.43
N ALA A 694 -19.45 31.64 12.70
CA ALA A 694 -19.04 33.01 12.43
C ALA A 694 -17.58 33.09 12.00
N CYS A 695 -17.29 34.09 11.19
CA CYS A 695 -15.94 34.60 11.04
C CYS A 695 -15.75 35.75 12.02
N GLY A 696 -14.58 35.86 12.62
CA GLY A 696 -14.24 36.89 13.57
C GLY A 696 -12.96 37.63 13.22
N ALA A 697 -12.78 38.75 13.91
CA ALA A 697 -11.55 39.53 13.95
C ALA A 697 -11.33 39.95 15.41
N GLY A 698 -10.27 39.46 16.04
CA GLY A 698 -10.05 39.62 17.48
C GLY A 698 -11.13 38.93 18.32
N THR A 699 -11.93 39.72 19.05
CA THR A 699 -13.05 39.25 19.88
C THR A 699 -14.44 39.52 19.26
N GLY A 700 -14.50 40.13 18.08
CA GLY A 700 -15.76 40.48 17.39
C GLY A 700 -16.10 39.56 16.22
N PHE A 701 -17.35 39.61 15.76
CA PHE A 701 -17.81 38.91 14.56
C PHE A 701 -17.73 39.81 13.32
N VAL A 702 -17.20 39.26 12.23
CA VAL A 702 -17.16 39.86 10.88
C VAL A 702 -18.42 39.49 10.10
N ASN A 703 -18.78 38.20 10.11
CA ASN A 703 -20.05 37.71 9.58
C ASN A 703 -20.45 36.43 10.30
N SER A 704 -21.75 36.12 10.36
CA SER A 704 -22.27 34.95 11.04
C SER A 704 -23.51 34.38 10.36
N ALA A 705 -23.69 33.06 10.42
CA ALA A 705 -24.93 32.40 10.03
C ALA A 705 -25.51 31.63 11.23
N ASN A 706 -26.76 31.96 11.59
CA ASN A 706 -27.46 31.40 12.74
C ASN A 706 -28.46 30.31 12.34
N TRP A 707 -28.57 29.30 13.20
CA TRP A 707 -29.43 28.15 13.02
C TRP A 707 -30.24 28.00 14.31
N GLY A 708 -31.57 28.09 14.18
CA GLY A 708 -32.51 28.04 15.31
C GLY A 708 -32.55 26.69 16.02
N ALA A 709 -33.27 26.61 17.14
CA ALA A 709 -33.40 25.39 17.95
C ALA A 709 -33.94 24.22 17.12
N GLN A 710 -33.12 23.19 16.88
CA GLN A 710 -33.56 21.96 16.21
C GLN A 710 -33.02 20.71 16.91
N GLN A 711 -33.93 19.75 17.11
CA GLN A 711 -33.63 18.37 17.50
C GLN A 711 -33.52 17.52 16.23
N ALA A 712 -32.33 17.38 15.68
CA ALA A 712 -32.09 16.44 14.58
C ALA A 712 -30.89 15.55 14.92
N ASN A 713 -31.09 14.24 14.94
CA ASN A 713 -30.03 13.22 15.05
C ASN A 713 -29.20 13.09 13.74
N GLY A 714 -29.07 14.16 12.96
CA GLY A 714 -28.45 14.18 11.64
C GLY A 714 -27.44 15.30 11.48
N TRP A 715 -26.56 15.16 10.47
CA TRP A 715 -25.60 16.19 10.10
C TRP A 715 -26.27 17.33 9.35
N ILE A 716 -25.93 18.56 9.70
CA ILE A 716 -26.41 19.78 9.06
C ILE A 716 -25.21 20.51 8.47
N LEU A 717 -25.24 20.78 7.16
CA LEU A 717 -24.25 21.60 6.48
C LEU A 717 -24.64 23.07 6.59
N THR A 718 -23.73 23.85 7.13
CA THR A 718 -23.84 25.29 7.32
C THR A 718 -22.74 26.00 6.55
N THR A 719 -23.05 27.12 5.88
CA THR A 719 -22.04 27.93 5.20
C THR A 719 -22.04 29.37 5.67
N VAL A 720 -20.86 29.98 5.77
CA VAL A 720 -20.69 31.41 6.00
C VAL A 720 -19.69 31.94 4.98
N THR A 721 -19.97 33.14 4.44
CA THR A 721 -19.06 33.82 3.52
C THR A 721 -18.50 35.05 4.22
N CYS A 722 -17.20 35.24 4.14
CA CYS A 722 -16.48 36.24 4.92
C CYS A 722 -15.44 36.95 4.07
N SER A 723 -15.32 38.26 4.26
CA SER A 723 -14.24 39.09 3.75
C SER A 723 -13.67 39.89 4.91
N TRP A 724 -12.35 40.04 4.93
CA TRP A 724 -11.65 40.80 5.96
C TRP A 724 -10.95 42.00 5.33
N ASN A 725 -11.19 43.18 5.88
CA ASN A 725 -10.39 44.37 5.58
C ASN A 725 -9.06 44.34 6.36
N GLN A 726 -8.12 45.24 6.03
CA GLN A 726 -6.80 45.25 6.66
C GLN A 726 -6.85 45.37 8.19
N ALA A 727 -7.72 46.23 8.74
CA ALA A 727 -7.84 46.39 10.19
C ALA A 727 -8.37 45.11 10.88
N GLN A 728 -9.22 44.35 10.19
CA GLN A 728 -9.73 43.07 10.69
C GLN A 728 -8.69 41.95 10.61
N LEU A 729 -7.81 41.98 9.61
CA LEU A 729 -6.66 41.07 9.55
C LEU A 729 -5.65 41.36 10.66
N ASP A 730 -5.37 42.64 10.91
CA ASP A 730 -4.45 43.08 11.97
C ASP A 730 -4.97 42.71 13.37
N ALA A 731 -6.29 42.67 13.55
CA ALA A 731 -6.95 42.22 14.77
C ALA A 731 -6.92 40.69 14.99
N GLY A 732 -6.47 39.93 13.99
CA GLY A 732 -6.41 38.46 14.02
C GLY A 732 -7.69 37.81 13.50
N PRO A 733 -7.70 37.33 12.23
CA PRO A 733 -8.87 36.68 11.64
C PRO A 733 -9.09 35.31 12.28
N SER A 734 -10.34 34.88 12.40
CA SER A 734 -10.70 33.58 12.96
C SER A 734 -11.98 33.03 12.37
N VAL A 735 -12.14 31.71 12.46
CA VAL A 735 -13.42 31.03 12.28
C VAL A 735 -13.86 30.46 13.62
N GLN A 736 -15.16 30.58 13.90
CA GLN A 736 -15.76 30.33 15.19
C GLN A 736 -17.05 29.54 15.02
N VAL A 737 -17.27 28.59 15.93
CA VAL A 737 -18.55 27.91 16.10
C VAL A 737 -19.01 28.17 17.53
N THR A 738 -20.19 28.74 17.68
CA THR A 738 -20.82 29.00 18.97
C THR A 738 -22.20 28.39 19.03
N GLY A 739 -22.69 28.12 20.24
CA GLY A 739 -24.04 27.63 20.42
C GLY A 739 -24.39 27.41 21.87
N VAL A 740 -25.69 27.28 22.15
CA VAL A 740 -26.22 26.96 23.48
C VAL A 740 -26.66 25.51 23.48
N CYS A 741 -25.74 24.62 23.84
CA CYS A 741 -25.84 23.17 23.64
C CYS A 741 -25.21 22.39 24.81
N ASN A 742 -25.60 21.12 24.99
CA ASN A 742 -24.94 20.20 25.92
C ASN A 742 -23.81 19.38 25.26
N GLY A 743 -23.88 19.18 23.94
CA GLY A 743 -22.84 18.49 23.18
C GLY A 743 -22.99 18.74 21.68
N LEU A 744 -21.87 18.99 21.02
CA LEU A 744 -21.82 19.31 19.59
C LEU A 744 -20.63 18.60 18.96
N THR A 745 -20.88 17.88 17.88
CA THR A 745 -19.84 17.39 16.98
C THR A 745 -19.85 18.24 15.73
N PHE A 746 -18.67 18.66 15.28
CA PHE A 746 -18.54 19.53 14.12
C PHE A 746 -17.34 19.13 13.25
N LEU A 747 -17.44 19.45 11.97
CA LEU A 747 -16.39 19.28 10.97
C LEU A 747 -16.37 20.53 10.10
N ALA A 748 -15.25 21.24 10.07
CA ALA A 748 -15.06 22.40 9.20
C ALA A 748 -14.23 22.02 7.98
N ASP A 749 -14.79 22.21 6.79
CA ASP A 749 -14.07 22.15 5.53
C ASP A 749 -13.22 23.42 5.35
N ASP A 750 -12.17 23.28 4.56
CA ASP A 750 -11.28 24.38 4.22
C ASP A 750 -12.01 25.52 3.49
N ALA A 751 -11.43 26.72 3.55
CA ALA A 751 -12.03 27.89 2.93
C ALA A 751 -11.91 27.83 1.40
N SER A 752 -13.03 27.98 0.72
CA SER A 752 -13.02 28.20 -0.73
C SER A 752 -13.02 29.70 -1.02
N LEU A 753 -11.98 30.19 -1.69
CA LEU A 753 -11.96 31.54 -2.24
C LEU A 753 -13.07 31.62 -3.30
N ILE A 754 -14.04 32.50 -3.11
CA ILE A 754 -15.06 32.77 -4.12
C ILE A 754 -14.39 33.67 -5.17
N ALA A 755 -14.04 33.08 -6.31
CA ALA A 755 -13.64 33.87 -7.47
C ALA A 755 -14.87 34.67 -7.92
N ASN A 756 -14.86 35.98 -7.67
CA ASN A 756 -15.77 36.87 -8.36
C ASN A 756 -15.33 36.87 -9.83
N ASP A 757 -16.11 36.22 -10.68
CA ASP A 757 -16.15 36.50 -12.12
C ASP A 757 -16.55 37.97 -12.31
N ALA A 758 -15.59 38.89 -12.29
CA ALA A 758 -15.64 40.23 -12.92
C ALA A 758 -14.38 41.06 -12.59
N SER A 759 -13.70 41.54 -13.66
CA SER A 759 -12.80 42.73 -13.75
C SER A 759 -11.71 42.86 -12.67
N ASP A 760 -10.41 42.78 -12.95
CA ASP A 760 -9.62 43.42 -14.01
C ASP A 760 -8.40 42.58 -14.42
#